data_AF-A0A4U9IAC8-F1
#
_entry.id   AF-A0A4U9IAC8-F1
#
_cell.length_a   1.000
_cell.length_b   1.000
_cell.length_c   1.000
_cell.angle_alpha   90.00
_cell.angle_beta   90.00
_cell.angle_gamma   90.00
#
_symmetry.space_group_name_H-M   'P 1'
#
loop_
_entity.id
_entity.type
_entity.pdbx_description
1 polymer ?
#
loop_
_entity_poly.entity_id
_entity_poly.type
_entity_poly.pdbx_seq_one_letter_code
_entity_poly.pdbx_strand_id
1 'polypeptide(L)'
;MSQTSPRQRRVNAPGWTATDLDKLPGGVWHNRPDDDWRAEDVAIYHAKSQPTRPCLFIAMDTDTWLRGSGNTGIYAGWDDTHLSLSRHASRYCGAIVQRRLENMPPDFPQLVIGNSYQALQWLAEEARRRLDGKLVAITGTVGKTTTKAMLSSILTPGMSVVSSRESNNTRTGACLTLARAISNPQAVVMEVAISALWMRNGGIGPQIKPHIVIVTEIGMTQVGKNVTSLEDVARFKSRISHGLIPGGYAILNRDMAGYDIVAQGVTRDGARIISYGFHPAADVRITAFTPEAHGSHITLALRNQTLSYRPAVPGKGGALNSVAALIAADLLGVSVAQSINRLEAWRGDGQHMGITALPLQDGGAVTLIDDSYNAEFLSMLNAFEVTAQRARTCGGRVIALLGRIVNLGDQAGAIHRALAEPLLAAGCQQAFLHGEEMTALHDALPAPVRGGNFLTAEALVEAAAPTLRDGDIALVKGSRRNSDFKRVVGLLKTRLAAPPALGKGQTARLLINLSTGEQRISELSDSTFASGYLSQLLLTACVAERLLAKKITLETPVSVRDIAAVILQDTPALGLPRDSSVPVKSLVQGMLIHNACDAAIHLAELLAGSSAAALKQLRALSARLGMRHTHINNVSGRPRPGQRTTLADVARLMRHFHQRYPHLLPWLAEPETAIGERVYRKSSNLHSDGSAWGQFGAGRWGVALQWIAGELWLACAAGADDAFHLDYLLDELLASAGGQSASSRPGAGGTASHPACRHPHPVGRYLFWRVVYPQTPVAGN
;
A
#
# COMPACT_ATOMS: atom_id res chain seq x y z
N MET A 1 -62.63 10.61 37.49
CA MET A 1 -62.04 9.44 38.18
C MET A 1 -62.02 8.27 37.21
N SER A 2 -60.82 7.87 36.78
CA SER A 2 -60.44 6.56 36.22
C SER A 2 -59.08 6.77 35.53
N GLN A 3 -58.04 6.84 36.35
CA GLN A 3 -56.66 6.80 35.88
C GLN A 3 -56.37 5.39 35.37
N THR A 4 -56.29 5.21 34.06
CA THR A 4 -55.65 4.03 33.48
C THR A 4 -54.15 4.15 33.67
N SER A 5 -53.61 3.28 34.53
CA SER A 5 -52.20 3.11 34.86
C SER A 5 -51.29 3.08 33.63
N PRO A 6 -50.09 3.70 33.67
CA PRO A 6 -49.10 3.53 32.62
C PRO A 6 -48.66 2.07 32.60
N ARG A 7 -48.86 1.39 31.46
CA ARG A 7 -48.30 0.05 31.19
C ARG A 7 -46.86 0.01 31.70
N GLN A 8 -46.62 -0.83 32.70
CA GLN A 8 -45.29 -1.20 33.17
C GLN A 8 -44.40 -1.47 31.95
N ARG A 9 -43.34 -0.67 31.79
CA ARG A 9 -42.25 -0.95 30.85
C ARG A 9 -41.80 -2.38 31.11
N ARG A 10 -42.07 -3.30 30.17
CA ARG A 10 -41.49 -4.64 30.19
C ARG A 10 -39.98 -4.45 30.31
N VAL A 11 -39.41 -5.01 31.37
CA VAL A 11 -37.97 -5.16 31.52
C VAL A 11 -37.53 -6.13 30.42
N ASN A 12 -37.24 -5.59 29.23
CA ASN A 12 -36.75 -6.35 28.09
C ASN A 12 -35.32 -6.81 28.43
N ALA A 13 -35.14 -8.11 28.63
CA ALA A 13 -33.80 -8.70 28.64
C ALA A 13 -33.12 -8.41 27.29
N PRO A 14 -31.88 -7.87 27.27
CA PRO A 14 -31.20 -7.59 26.02
C PRO A 14 -30.73 -8.90 25.38
N GLY A 15 -31.29 -9.28 24.23
CA GLY A 15 -30.78 -10.40 23.43
C GLY A 15 -31.74 -11.56 23.20
N TRP A 16 -31.32 -12.50 22.35
CA TRP A 16 -31.98 -13.78 22.11
C TRP A 16 -31.82 -14.70 23.33
N THR A 17 -32.90 -15.36 23.71
CA THR A 17 -32.94 -16.35 24.80
C THR A 17 -33.05 -17.76 24.23
N ALA A 18 -32.69 -18.79 25.01
CA ALA A 18 -32.93 -20.18 24.61
C ALA A 18 -34.41 -20.41 24.27
N THR A 19 -35.32 -19.90 25.09
CA THR A 19 -36.79 -19.95 24.91
C THR A 19 -37.27 -19.25 23.64
N ASP A 20 -36.60 -18.19 23.20
CA ASP A 20 -36.91 -17.58 21.91
C ASP A 20 -36.50 -18.47 20.74
N LEU A 21 -35.32 -19.08 20.85
CA LEU A 21 -34.80 -19.97 19.83
C LEU A 21 -35.54 -21.31 19.77
N ASP A 22 -36.15 -21.77 20.88
CA ASP A 22 -37.03 -22.96 20.93
C ASP A 22 -38.24 -22.84 19.99
N LYS A 23 -38.60 -21.62 19.57
CA LYS A 23 -39.71 -21.35 18.64
C LYS A 23 -39.34 -21.59 17.18
N LEU A 24 -38.05 -21.83 16.87
CA LEU A 24 -37.60 -22.10 15.51
C LEU A 24 -38.12 -23.47 15.04
N PRO A 25 -38.90 -23.55 13.94
CA PRO A 25 -39.49 -24.81 13.49
C PRO A 25 -38.44 -25.86 13.17
N GLY A 26 -38.58 -27.05 13.76
CA GLY A 26 -37.67 -28.18 13.53
C GLY A 26 -36.28 -28.01 14.15
N GLY A 27 -36.09 -27.04 15.06
CA GLY A 27 -34.87 -26.89 15.84
C GLY A 27 -34.77 -27.93 16.95
N VAL A 28 -33.62 -28.61 17.05
CA VAL A 28 -33.31 -29.54 18.14
C VAL A 28 -32.01 -29.11 18.80
N TRP A 29 -32.04 -28.90 20.12
CA TRP A 29 -30.84 -28.55 20.87
C TRP A 29 -29.94 -29.76 21.12
N HIS A 30 -28.65 -29.55 20.92
CA HIS A 30 -27.57 -30.28 21.54
C HIS A 30 -26.91 -29.32 22.54
N ASN A 31 -26.88 -29.69 23.82
CA ASN A 31 -26.51 -28.82 24.95
C ASN A 31 -27.36 -27.54 25.02
N ARG A 32 -28.68 -27.69 25.22
CA ARG A 32 -29.55 -26.52 25.42
C ARG A 32 -29.02 -25.72 26.62
N PRO A 33 -28.77 -24.41 26.47
CA PRO A 33 -28.26 -23.62 27.57
C PRO A 33 -29.38 -23.30 28.56
N ASP A 34 -28.99 -22.83 29.74
CA ASP A 34 -29.91 -22.43 30.80
C ASP A 34 -30.76 -21.22 30.40
N ASP A 35 -31.88 -21.01 31.09
CA ASP A 35 -32.85 -19.98 30.75
C ASP A 35 -32.35 -18.54 31.04
N ASP A 36 -31.20 -18.37 31.68
CA ASP A 36 -30.51 -17.09 31.86
C ASP A 36 -29.54 -16.77 30.71
N TRP A 37 -29.23 -17.74 29.83
CA TRP A 37 -28.35 -17.55 28.67
C TRP A 37 -28.90 -16.51 27.69
N ARG A 38 -28.04 -15.58 27.24
CA ARG A 38 -28.41 -14.53 26.28
C ARG A 38 -27.40 -14.42 25.15
N ALA A 39 -27.91 -14.18 23.94
CA ALA A 39 -27.11 -13.72 22.80
C ALA A 39 -27.54 -12.31 22.37
N GLU A 40 -26.70 -11.32 22.63
CA GLU A 40 -26.95 -9.90 22.33
C GLU A 40 -26.55 -9.51 20.91
N ASP A 41 -25.84 -10.38 20.20
CA ASP A 41 -25.36 -10.15 18.84
C ASP A 41 -25.47 -11.44 18.01
N VAL A 42 -25.44 -11.28 16.69
CA VAL A 42 -25.56 -12.39 15.74
C VAL A 42 -24.47 -12.25 14.67
N ALA A 43 -23.85 -13.36 14.30
CA ALA A 43 -22.84 -13.42 13.24
C ALA A 43 -23.10 -14.60 12.29
N ILE A 44 -22.76 -14.40 11.01
CA ILE A 44 -22.84 -15.44 9.96
C ILE A 44 -21.48 -15.71 9.31
N TYR A 45 -20.45 -14.95 9.71
CA TYR A 45 -19.07 -15.07 9.27
C TYR A 45 -18.15 -14.67 10.44
N HIS A 46 -16.90 -15.14 10.41
CA HIS A 46 -15.92 -14.78 11.43
C HIS A 46 -15.35 -13.40 11.15
N ALA A 47 -15.77 -12.42 11.96
CA ALA A 47 -15.17 -11.09 11.92
C ALA A 47 -13.69 -11.14 12.35
N LYS A 48 -12.88 -10.20 11.85
CA LYS A 48 -11.46 -10.08 12.22
C LYS A 48 -11.29 -9.75 13.71
N SER A 49 -12.24 -9.02 14.30
CA SER A 49 -12.31 -8.73 15.74
C SER A 49 -13.21 -9.74 16.46
N GLN A 50 -12.86 -10.04 17.72
CA GLN A 50 -13.75 -10.82 18.57
C GLN A 50 -15.04 -10.02 18.87
N PRO A 51 -16.21 -10.68 18.92
CA PRO A 51 -17.42 -10.05 19.40
C PRO A 51 -17.20 -9.50 20.82
N THR A 52 -17.63 -8.27 21.06
CA THR A 52 -17.51 -7.61 22.38
C THR A 52 -18.68 -7.92 23.31
N ARG A 53 -19.65 -8.69 22.82
CA ARG A 53 -20.88 -9.09 23.51
C ARG A 53 -21.16 -10.56 23.20
N PRO A 54 -21.93 -11.27 24.05
CA PRO A 54 -22.35 -12.65 23.76
C PRO A 54 -22.98 -12.75 22.37
N CYS A 55 -22.34 -13.51 21.49
CA CYS A 55 -22.69 -13.56 20.07
C CYS A 55 -23.12 -14.98 19.68
N LEU A 56 -24.30 -15.10 19.09
CA LEU A 56 -24.81 -16.32 18.47
C LEU A 56 -24.27 -16.43 17.04
N PHE A 57 -23.67 -17.57 16.70
CA PHE A 57 -23.25 -17.85 15.33
C PHE A 57 -24.34 -18.59 14.56
N ILE A 58 -24.56 -18.25 13.30
CA ILE A 58 -25.44 -19.02 12.40
C ILE A 58 -24.57 -19.58 11.28
N ALA A 59 -24.33 -20.89 11.33
CA ALA A 59 -23.55 -21.59 10.33
C ALA A 59 -24.43 -22.00 9.14
N MET A 60 -23.94 -21.80 7.92
CA MET A 60 -24.64 -22.07 6.67
C MET A 60 -23.66 -22.71 5.68
N ASP A 61 -24.08 -23.82 5.07
CA ASP A 61 -23.43 -24.34 3.88
C ASP A 61 -23.73 -23.49 2.64
N THR A 62 -22.91 -23.67 1.59
CA THR A 62 -23.01 -22.93 0.33
C THR A 62 -24.37 -23.07 -0.32
N ASP A 63 -24.89 -24.29 -0.37
CA ASP A 63 -26.16 -24.62 -1.02
C ASP A 63 -27.36 -23.92 -0.36
N THR A 64 -27.39 -23.93 0.97
CA THR A 64 -28.45 -23.32 1.77
C THR A 64 -28.39 -21.81 1.66
N TRP A 65 -27.19 -21.24 1.66
CA TRP A 65 -27.03 -19.81 1.40
C TRP A 65 -27.43 -19.42 -0.02
N LEU A 66 -27.06 -20.20 -1.05
CA LEU A 66 -27.41 -19.90 -2.44
C LEU A 66 -28.93 -19.95 -2.66
N ARG A 67 -29.58 -21.04 -2.23
CA ARG A 67 -31.05 -21.17 -2.30
C ARG A 67 -31.75 -20.08 -1.49
N GLY A 68 -31.27 -19.85 -0.27
CA GLY A 68 -31.86 -18.89 0.65
C GLY A 68 -31.67 -17.44 0.22
N SER A 69 -30.52 -17.07 -0.34
CA SER A 69 -30.19 -15.70 -0.77
C SER A 69 -30.64 -15.38 -2.19
N GLY A 70 -30.84 -16.39 -3.04
CA GLY A 70 -31.16 -16.22 -4.45
C GLY A 70 -30.03 -15.57 -5.27
N ASN A 71 -28.80 -15.56 -4.75
CA ASN A 71 -27.64 -15.07 -5.48
C ASN A 71 -27.20 -16.08 -6.54
N THR A 72 -27.07 -15.62 -7.80
CA THR A 72 -26.73 -16.47 -8.95
C THR A 72 -25.58 -15.92 -9.80
N GLY A 73 -24.87 -14.89 -9.32
CA GLY A 73 -23.80 -14.22 -10.09
C GLY A 73 -22.44 -14.88 -9.93
N ILE A 74 -21.51 -14.59 -10.85
CA ILE A 74 -20.12 -15.10 -10.80
C ILE A 74 -19.31 -14.68 -9.56
N TYR A 75 -19.83 -13.69 -8.82
CA TYR A 75 -19.26 -13.22 -7.54
C TYR A 75 -20.06 -13.72 -6.33
N ALA A 76 -21.03 -14.61 -6.52
CA ALA A 76 -21.75 -15.28 -5.45
C ALA A 76 -20.87 -16.41 -4.87
N GLY A 77 -20.01 -16.04 -3.93
CA GLY A 77 -19.19 -16.98 -3.17
C GLY A 77 -19.69 -17.05 -1.73
N TRP A 78 -19.89 -18.28 -1.25
CA TRP A 78 -20.15 -18.56 0.16
C TRP A 78 -19.40 -19.83 0.54
N ASP A 79 -18.47 -19.72 1.47
CA ASP A 79 -17.77 -20.88 2.03
C ASP A 79 -18.62 -21.50 3.15
N ASP A 80 -18.63 -22.82 3.25
CA ASP A 80 -19.35 -23.50 4.34
C ASP A 80 -18.80 -23.05 5.70
N THR A 81 -19.59 -22.25 6.41
CA THR A 81 -19.16 -21.64 7.68
C THR A 81 -19.18 -22.62 8.85
N HIS A 82 -19.73 -23.82 8.68
CA HIS A 82 -19.60 -24.91 9.66
C HIS A 82 -18.13 -25.31 9.86
N LEU A 83 -17.34 -25.32 8.78
CA LEU A 83 -15.95 -25.80 8.80
C LEU A 83 -15.02 -24.89 9.60
N SER A 84 -15.38 -23.62 9.73
CA SER A 84 -14.58 -22.62 10.44
C SER A 84 -15.06 -22.37 11.87
N LEU A 85 -16.29 -22.74 12.21
CA LEU A 85 -16.86 -22.53 13.54
C LEU A 85 -16.05 -23.23 14.64
N SER A 86 -15.62 -24.48 14.44
CA SER A 86 -14.86 -25.23 15.45
C SER A 86 -13.56 -24.52 15.87
N ARG A 87 -12.87 -23.89 14.92
CA ARG A 87 -11.62 -23.13 15.17
C ARG A 87 -11.85 -21.82 15.93
N HIS A 88 -13.10 -21.35 16.01
CA HIS A 88 -13.46 -20.06 16.59
C HIS A 88 -14.57 -20.16 17.64
N ALA A 89 -14.87 -21.37 18.13
CA ALA A 89 -15.99 -21.65 19.03
C ALA A 89 -16.00 -20.74 20.27
N SER A 90 -14.81 -20.46 20.84
CA SER A 90 -14.64 -19.60 22.01
C SER A 90 -15.10 -18.15 21.83
N ARG A 91 -15.37 -17.71 20.59
CA ARG A 91 -15.88 -16.37 20.29
C ARG A 91 -17.39 -16.25 20.38
N TYR A 92 -18.09 -17.37 20.54
CA TYR A 92 -19.55 -17.44 20.44
C TYR A 92 -20.13 -18.07 21.69
N CYS A 93 -21.32 -17.61 22.10
CA CYS A 93 -22.02 -18.19 23.25
C CYS A 93 -22.89 -19.40 22.85
N GLY A 94 -22.98 -19.70 21.56
CA GLY A 94 -23.70 -20.84 20.99
C GLY A 94 -23.77 -20.72 19.47
N ALA A 95 -24.37 -21.70 18.81
CA ALA A 95 -24.59 -21.66 17.37
C ALA A 95 -25.92 -22.27 16.91
N ILE A 96 -26.48 -21.72 15.84
CA ILE A 96 -27.49 -22.38 15.00
C ILE A 96 -26.74 -23.05 13.85
N VAL A 97 -26.92 -24.36 13.67
CA VAL A 97 -26.18 -25.18 12.71
C VAL A 97 -27.13 -26.08 11.93
N GLN A 98 -26.75 -26.48 10.71
CA GLN A 98 -27.55 -27.42 9.91
C GLN A 98 -27.36 -28.87 10.31
N ARG A 99 -26.22 -29.15 10.94
CA ARG A 99 -25.81 -30.47 11.40
C ARG A 99 -25.03 -30.32 12.68
N ARG A 100 -25.17 -31.28 13.60
CA ARG A 100 -24.37 -31.32 14.82
C ARG A 100 -22.88 -31.36 14.46
N LEU A 101 -22.10 -30.49 15.10
CA LEU A 101 -20.64 -30.51 15.00
C LEU A 101 -20.08 -31.24 16.20
N GLU A 102 -19.35 -32.33 15.95
CA GLU A 102 -18.78 -33.18 17.01
C GLU A 102 -17.55 -32.54 17.66
N ASN A 103 -16.76 -31.80 16.88
CA ASN A 103 -15.52 -31.14 17.32
C ASN A 103 -15.78 -29.77 17.96
N MET A 104 -16.67 -29.72 18.94
CA MET A 104 -17.01 -28.51 19.70
C MET A 104 -16.73 -28.71 21.20
N PRO A 105 -16.55 -27.64 21.99
CA PRO A 105 -16.47 -27.77 23.44
C PRO A 105 -17.67 -28.57 23.99
N PRO A 106 -17.47 -29.45 25.01
CA PRO A 106 -18.50 -30.40 25.46
C PRO A 106 -19.85 -29.79 25.80
N ASP A 107 -19.87 -28.57 26.35
CA ASP A 107 -21.08 -27.86 26.78
C ASP A 107 -21.49 -26.73 25.81
N PHE A 108 -20.90 -26.67 24.61
CA PHE A 108 -21.20 -25.61 23.64
C PHE A 108 -22.64 -25.76 23.10
N PRO A 109 -23.51 -24.74 23.25
CA PRO A 109 -24.88 -24.83 22.77
C PRO A 109 -24.98 -24.87 21.25
N GLN A 110 -25.64 -25.90 20.71
CA GLN A 110 -25.91 -26.06 19.29
C GLN A 110 -27.40 -26.28 19.05
N LEU A 111 -28.08 -25.34 18.39
CA LEU A 111 -29.42 -25.55 17.87
C LEU A 111 -29.32 -26.08 16.44
N VAL A 112 -29.63 -27.37 16.26
CA VAL A 112 -29.57 -28.04 14.97
C VAL A 112 -30.90 -27.86 14.23
N ILE A 113 -30.86 -27.31 13.01
CA ILE A 113 -32.06 -27.05 12.19
C ILE A 113 -31.79 -27.34 10.72
N GLY A 114 -32.74 -27.95 10.00
CA GLY A 114 -32.54 -28.33 8.59
C GLY A 114 -32.22 -27.17 7.63
N ASN A 115 -32.58 -25.93 7.96
CA ASN A 115 -32.32 -24.75 7.15
C ASN A 115 -31.96 -23.52 8.00
N SER A 116 -30.67 -23.25 8.15
CA SER A 116 -30.17 -22.12 8.96
C SER A 116 -30.37 -20.75 8.29
N TYR A 117 -30.57 -20.70 6.96
CA TYR A 117 -30.97 -19.44 6.31
C TYR A 117 -32.39 -19.03 6.71
N GLN A 118 -33.31 -20.00 6.80
CA GLN A 118 -34.66 -19.75 7.29
C GLN A 118 -34.65 -19.28 8.75
N ALA A 119 -33.75 -19.85 9.59
CA ALA A 119 -33.56 -19.36 10.94
C ALA A 119 -33.13 -17.89 10.97
N LEU A 120 -32.19 -17.47 10.12
CA LEU A 120 -31.79 -16.07 9.99
C LEU A 120 -32.97 -15.17 9.59
N GLN A 121 -33.82 -15.60 8.66
CA GLN A 121 -35.00 -14.83 8.26
C GLN A 121 -36.01 -14.70 9.41
N TRP A 122 -36.25 -15.79 10.14
CA TRP A 122 -37.13 -15.80 11.30
C TRP A 122 -36.64 -14.85 12.40
N LEU A 123 -35.34 -14.89 12.72
CA LEU A 123 -34.72 -13.98 13.70
C LEU A 123 -34.86 -12.52 13.25
N ALA A 124 -34.68 -12.22 11.97
CA ALA A 124 -34.85 -10.87 11.43
C ALA A 124 -36.30 -10.37 11.57
N GLU A 125 -37.28 -11.21 11.24
CA GLU A 125 -38.71 -10.89 11.34
C GLU A 125 -39.14 -10.68 12.79
N GLU A 126 -38.71 -11.57 13.69
CA GLU A 126 -39.07 -11.50 15.11
C GLU A 126 -38.40 -10.30 15.80
N ALA A 127 -37.14 -10.00 15.48
CA ALA A 127 -36.48 -8.79 15.97
C ALA A 127 -37.21 -7.53 15.43
N ARG A 128 -37.59 -7.51 14.15
CA ARG A 128 -38.33 -6.37 13.58
C ARG A 128 -39.70 -6.18 14.23
N ARG A 129 -40.39 -7.28 14.55
CA ARG A 129 -41.70 -7.28 15.23
C ARG A 129 -41.61 -6.71 16.65
N ARG A 130 -40.52 -6.97 17.36
CA ARG A 130 -40.25 -6.47 18.73
C ARG A 130 -39.66 -5.06 18.76
N LEU A 131 -39.18 -4.54 17.63
CA LEU A 131 -38.49 -3.26 17.55
C LEU A 131 -39.46 -2.08 17.71
N ASP A 132 -39.30 -1.33 18.81
CA ASP A 132 -39.97 -0.05 19.06
C ASP A 132 -39.22 1.14 18.41
N GLY A 133 -37.92 0.94 18.15
CA GLY A 133 -37.05 1.93 17.54
C GLY A 133 -37.35 2.24 16.06
N LYS A 134 -36.67 3.28 15.56
CA LYS A 134 -36.83 3.75 14.17
C LYS A 134 -35.79 3.09 13.27
N LEU A 135 -36.19 2.72 12.06
CA LEU A 135 -35.32 2.09 11.06
C LEU A 135 -35.10 3.03 9.88
N VAL A 136 -33.83 3.31 9.56
CA VAL A 136 -33.39 4.06 8.39
C VAL A 136 -32.75 3.11 7.40
N ALA A 137 -33.29 3.01 6.19
CA ALA A 137 -32.75 2.20 5.11
C ALA A 137 -32.14 3.10 4.03
N ILE A 138 -30.88 2.84 3.67
CA ILE A 138 -30.10 3.71 2.77
C ILE A 138 -29.71 2.92 1.51
N THR A 139 -30.10 3.40 0.33
CA THR A 139 -29.62 2.91 -0.96
C THR A 139 -29.11 4.03 -1.85
N GLY A 140 -28.52 3.65 -2.97
CA GLY A 140 -27.89 4.52 -3.95
C GLY A 140 -26.79 3.79 -4.70
N THR A 141 -26.32 4.31 -5.83
CA THR A 141 -25.16 3.74 -6.53
C THR A 141 -23.88 4.06 -5.75
N VAL A 142 -23.72 5.31 -5.31
CA VAL A 142 -22.61 5.78 -4.45
C VAL A 142 -23.13 6.47 -3.18
N GLY A 143 -22.28 6.66 -2.16
CA GLY A 143 -22.61 7.44 -0.95
C GLY A 143 -23.22 6.66 0.23
N LYS A 144 -23.82 5.49 -0.01
CA LYS A 144 -24.49 4.67 1.02
C LYS A 144 -23.68 4.47 2.32
N THR A 145 -22.46 3.93 2.20
CA THR A 145 -21.58 3.61 3.33
C THR A 145 -21.23 4.86 4.13
N THR A 146 -20.90 5.94 3.43
CA THR A 146 -20.53 7.24 4.01
C THR A 146 -21.72 7.86 4.75
N THR A 147 -22.91 7.91 4.13
CA THR A 147 -24.13 8.42 4.78
C THR A 147 -24.51 7.60 6.00
N LYS A 148 -24.44 6.25 5.91
CA LYS A 148 -24.68 5.35 7.05
C LYS A 148 -23.71 5.62 8.20
N ALA A 149 -22.42 5.78 7.90
CA ALA A 149 -21.38 6.04 8.89
C ALA A 149 -21.56 7.40 9.58
N MET A 150 -21.81 8.46 8.79
CA MET A 150 -22.12 9.79 9.31
C MET A 150 -23.36 9.77 10.19
N LEU A 151 -24.47 9.19 9.71
CA LEU A 151 -25.70 9.10 10.49
C LEU A 151 -25.48 8.30 11.79
N SER A 152 -24.82 7.15 11.73
CA SER A 152 -24.52 6.36 12.94
C SER A 152 -23.68 7.17 13.94
N SER A 153 -22.69 7.93 13.47
CA SER A 153 -21.88 8.80 14.32
C SER A 153 -22.67 9.95 14.94
N ILE A 154 -23.62 10.51 14.19
CA ILE A 154 -24.54 11.53 14.72
C ILE A 154 -25.42 10.94 15.81
N LEU A 155 -25.91 9.70 15.68
CA LEU A 155 -26.89 9.13 16.62
C LEU A 155 -26.25 8.57 17.91
N THR A 156 -25.08 7.93 17.84
CA THR A 156 -24.49 7.13 18.93
C THR A 156 -24.28 7.86 20.27
N PRO A 157 -23.95 9.17 20.33
CA PRO A 157 -23.76 9.83 21.64
C PRO A 157 -25.06 10.07 22.42
N GLY A 158 -26.25 9.80 21.85
CA GLY A 158 -27.53 10.01 22.53
C GLY A 158 -28.58 8.92 22.28
N MET A 159 -28.25 7.87 21.52
CA MET A 159 -29.18 6.80 21.19
C MET A 159 -28.46 5.44 21.16
N SER A 160 -29.16 4.38 21.54
CA SER A 160 -28.72 3.02 21.20
C SER A 160 -28.96 2.77 19.71
N VAL A 161 -27.88 2.41 18.98
CA VAL A 161 -27.90 2.25 17.52
C VAL A 161 -27.38 0.87 17.12
N VAL A 162 -28.11 0.19 16.24
CA VAL A 162 -27.60 -0.96 15.49
C VAL A 162 -27.43 -0.56 14.04
N SER A 163 -26.24 -0.75 13.48
CA SER A 163 -25.97 -0.47 12.08
C SER A 163 -25.41 -1.68 11.32
N SER A 164 -25.59 -1.68 9.99
CA SER A 164 -25.01 -2.70 9.12
C SER A 164 -23.48 -2.66 9.21
N ARG A 165 -22.87 -3.81 9.52
CA ARG A 165 -21.41 -3.99 9.55
C ARG A 165 -20.86 -4.19 8.15
N GLU A 166 -19.68 -3.62 7.88
CA GLU A 166 -18.91 -3.87 6.66
C GLU A 166 -19.79 -3.73 5.39
N SER A 167 -19.71 -4.68 4.45
CA SER A 167 -20.48 -4.73 3.20
C SER A 167 -21.79 -5.53 3.32
N ASN A 168 -22.37 -5.66 4.52
CA ASN A 168 -23.65 -6.36 4.75
C ASN A 168 -24.85 -5.56 4.24
N ASN A 169 -24.91 -5.37 2.93
CA ASN A 169 -25.95 -4.62 2.24
C ASN A 169 -26.83 -5.51 1.34
N THR A 170 -26.52 -6.80 1.24
CA THR A 170 -27.34 -7.79 0.52
C THR A 170 -28.58 -8.16 1.33
N ARG A 171 -29.49 -8.96 0.75
CA ARG A 171 -30.65 -9.50 1.48
C ARG A 171 -30.23 -10.21 2.77
N THR A 172 -29.23 -11.08 2.69
CA THR A 172 -28.67 -11.78 3.85
C THR A 172 -28.11 -10.81 4.90
N GLY A 173 -27.38 -9.78 4.46
CA GLY A 173 -26.82 -8.75 5.35
C GLY A 173 -27.88 -7.88 6.03
N ALA A 174 -28.97 -7.57 5.34
CA ALA A 174 -30.11 -6.86 5.90
C ALA A 174 -30.83 -7.70 6.97
N CYS A 175 -31.08 -9.00 6.71
CA CYS A 175 -31.62 -9.92 7.72
C CYS A 175 -30.72 -10.01 8.94
N LEU A 176 -29.39 -10.14 8.75
CA LEU A 176 -28.44 -10.14 9.85
C LEU A 176 -28.49 -8.86 10.68
N THR A 177 -28.57 -7.70 10.02
CA THR A 177 -28.65 -6.41 10.72
C THR A 177 -29.92 -6.32 11.57
N LEU A 178 -31.06 -6.83 11.08
CA LEU A 178 -32.30 -6.92 11.85
C LEU A 178 -32.21 -7.91 13.01
N ALA A 179 -31.67 -9.11 12.79
CA ALA A 179 -31.52 -10.11 13.84
C ALA A 179 -30.69 -9.60 15.03
N ARG A 180 -29.73 -8.70 14.76
CA ARG A 180 -28.92 -8.00 15.78
C ARG A 180 -29.69 -6.89 16.52
N ALA A 181 -30.83 -6.43 15.98
CA ALA A 181 -31.67 -5.43 16.62
C ALA A 181 -32.59 -6.01 17.71
N ILE A 182 -32.41 -7.28 18.10
CA ILE A 182 -33.15 -7.91 19.21
C ILE A 182 -32.96 -7.18 20.54
N SER A 183 -31.86 -6.45 20.70
CA SER A 183 -31.62 -5.56 21.85
C SER A 183 -32.56 -4.35 21.90
N ASN A 184 -33.50 -4.24 20.98
CA ASN A 184 -34.46 -3.15 20.81
C ASN A 184 -33.80 -1.75 20.81
N PRO A 185 -32.85 -1.49 19.88
CA PRO A 185 -32.18 -0.20 19.80
C PRO A 185 -33.16 0.92 19.43
N GLN A 186 -32.87 2.15 19.88
CA GLN A 186 -33.67 3.33 19.52
C GLN A 186 -33.60 3.64 18.03
N ALA A 187 -32.49 3.31 17.37
CA ALA A 187 -32.35 3.42 15.92
C ALA A 187 -31.66 2.21 15.28
N VAL A 188 -32.11 1.83 14.10
CA VAL A 188 -31.44 0.87 13.20
C VAL A 188 -31.07 1.59 11.91
N VAL A 189 -29.78 1.60 11.54
CA VAL A 189 -29.30 2.25 10.31
C VAL A 189 -28.70 1.20 9.39
N MET A 190 -29.38 0.88 8.29
CA MET A 190 -28.96 -0.19 7.39
C MET A 190 -28.71 0.28 5.96
N GLU A 191 -27.68 -0.32 5.38
CA GLU A 191 -27.38 -0.17 3.96
C GLU A 191 -28.11 -1.25 3.17
N VAL A 192 -28.69 -0.88 2.03
CA VAL A 192 -29.41 -1.79 1.14
C VAL A 192 -28.86 -1.68 -0.29
N ALA A 193 -28.24 -2.75 -0.77
CA ALA A 193 -27.77 -2.86 -2.14
C ALA A 193 -28.94 -3.09 -3.10
N ILE A 194 -28.72 -2.75 -4.38
CA ILE A 194 -29.74 -2.97 -5.41
C ILE A 194 -30.12 -4.46 -5.56
N SER A 195 -29.18 -5.37 -5.30
CA SER A 195 -29.44 -6.81 -5.29
C SER A 195 -30.48 -7.25 -4.25
N ALA A 196 -30.60 -6.52 -3.14
CA ALA A 196 -31.64 -6.77 -2.14
C ALA A 196 -33.04 -6.27 -2.57
N LEU A 197 -33.11 -5.52 -3.68
CA LEU A 197 -34.34 -4.89 -4.21
C LEU A 197 -34.85 -5.55 -5.51
N TRP A 198 -34.05 -6.42 -6.12
CA TRP A 198 -34.36 -7.04 -7.42
C TRP A 198 -35.53 -8.04 -7.41
N MET A 199 -35.83 -8.65 -6.26
CA MET A 199 -36.83 -9.72 -6.18
C MET A 199 -38.20 -9.26 -6.70
N ARG A 200 -38.88 -10.15 -7.44
CA ARG A 200 -40.20 -9.87 -8.05
C ARG A 200 -41.27 -9.48 -7.03
N ASN A 201 -41.18 -10.03 -5.81
CA ASN A 201 -42.10 -9.74 -4.71
C ASN A 201 -41.78 -8.43 -3.95
N GLY A 202 -40.94 -7.56 -4.50
CA GLY A 202 -40.68 -6.23 -3.94
C GLY A 202 -39.39 -6.09 -3.11
N GLY A 203 -38.56 -7.14 -3.04
CA GLY A 203 -37.25 -7.07 -2.36
C GLY A 203 -37.36 -7.18 -0.83
N ILE A 204 -36.34 -6.64 -0.14
CA ILE A 204 -36.21 -6.72 1.33
C ILE A 204 -37.10 -5.72 2.09
N GLY A 205 -37.66 -4.73 1.39
CA GLY A 205 -38.46 -3.64 1.96
C GLY A 205 -39.60 -4.10 2.89
N PRO A 206 -40.51 -4.99 2.43
CA PRO A 206 -41.62 -5.50 3.25
C PRO A 206 -41.19 -6.21 4.55
N GLN A 207 -39.97 -6.76 4.58
CA GLN A 207 -39.41 -7.40 5.77
C GLN A 207 -38.83 -6.37 6.74
N ILE A 208 -38.10 -5.35 6.25
CA ILE A 208 -37.45 -4.34 7.10
C ILE A 208 -38.41 -3.25 7.59
N LYS A 209 -39.49 -2.98 6.86
CA LYS A 209 -40.53 -1.98 7.19
C LYS A 209 -39.92 -0.65 7.66
N PRO A 210 -39.23 0.09 6.77
CA PRO A 210 -38.44 1.25 7.17
C PRO A 210 -39.33 2.42 7.61
N HIS A 211 -38.77 3.28 8.47
CA HIS A 211 -39.38 4.55 8.86
C HIS A 211 -38.91 5.70 7.98
N ILE A 212 -37.65 5.63 7.58
CA ILE A 212 -37.01 6.59 6.70
C ILE A 212 -36.27 5.78 5.64
N VAL A 213 -36.46 6.13 4.37
CA VAL A 213 -35.62 5.64 3.28
C VAL A 213 -34.77 6.79 2.74
N ILE A 214 -33.52 6.51 2.38
CA ILE A 214 -32.61 7.47 1.77
C ILE A 214 -32.16 6.91 0.42
N VAL A 215 -32.29 7.72 -0.63
CA VAL A 215 -31.71 7.42 -1.94
C VAL A 215 -30.66 8.48 -2.25
N THR A 216 -29.38 8.09 -2.15
CA THR A 216 -28.26 9.03 -2.21
C THR A 216 -27.89 9.44 -3.64
N GLU A 217 -27.92 8.50 -4.58
CA GLU A 217 -27.53 8.73 -5.98
C GLU A 217 -28.01 7.59 -6.89
N ILE A 218 -28.26 7.89 -8.16
CA ILE A 218 -28.58 6.90 -9.21
C ILE A 218 -27.52 6.96 -10.30
N GLY A 219 -26.95 5.81 -10.62
CA GLY A 219 -25.92 5.68 -11.63
C GLY A 219 -25.84 4.26 -12.15
N MET A 220 -25.36 4.10 -13.38
CA MET A 220 -25.17 2.77 -13.98
C MET A 220 -24.26 1.90 -13.11
N THR A 221 -24.76 0.72 -12.76
CA THR A 221 -24.07 -0.28 -11.94
C THR A 221 -24.77 -1.64 -12.12
N GLN A 222 -24.03 -2.73 -11.94
CA GLN A 222 -24.55 -4.10 -11.97
C GLN A 222 -25.37 -4.41 -13.25
N VAL A 223 -24.83 -4.02 -14.41
CA VAL A 223 -25.44 -4.24 -15.72
C VAL A 223 -25.58 -5.74 -15.99
N GLY A 224 -26.77 -6.15 -16.43
CA GLY A 224 -27.09 -7.55 -16.70
C GLY A 224 -28.52 -7.71 -17.19
N LYS A 225 -29.05 -8.94 -17.17
CA LYS A 225 -30.38 -9.27 -17.73
C LYS A 225 -31.53 -8.37 -17.25
N ASN A 226 -31.45 -7.88 -16.00
CA ASN A 226 -32.52 -7.08 -15.38
C ASN A 226 -32.22 -5.58 -15.32
N VAL A 227 -30.97 -5.17 -15.55
CA VAL A 227 -30.54 -3.77 -15.42
C VAL A 227 -29.77 -3.41 -16.68
N THR A 228 -30.43 -2.68 -17.57
CA THR A 228 -29.89 -2.29 -18.87
C THR A 228 -29.78 -0.78 -19.02
N SER A 229 -30.57 -0.03 -18.25
CA SER A 229 -30.59 1.43 -18.29
C SER A 229 -30.57 2.08 -16.89
N LEU A 230 -30.38 3.39 -16.88
CA LEU A 230 -30.40 4.19 -15.65
C LEU A 230 -31.80 4.22 -15.02
N GLU A 231 -32.84 4.21 -15.85
CA GLU A 231 -34.24 4.12 -15.45
C GLU A 231 -34.54 2.78 -14.75
N ASP A 232 -33.92 1.67 -15.18
CA ASP A 232 -34.01 0.40 -14.46
C ASP A 232 -33.43 0.55 -13.05
N VAL A 233 -32.24 1.14 -12.92
CA VAL A 233 -31.59 1.37 -11.62
C VAL A 233 -32.48 2.23 -10.73
N ALA A 234 -33.05 3.32 -11.24
CA ALA A 234 -33.98 4.18 -10.53
C ALA A 234 -35.23 3.41 -10.05
N ARG A 235 -35.87 2.64 -10.95
CA ARG A 235 -37.04 1.82 -10.63
C ARG A 235 -36.75 0.74 -9.59
N PHE A 236 -35.58 0.10 -9.61
CA PHE A 236 -35.23 -0.89 -8.59
C PHE A 236 -34.87 -0.25 -7.26
N LYS A 237 -34.14 0.88 -7.27
CA LYS A 237 -33.77 1.57 -6.03
C LYS A 237 -34.96 2.21 -5.33
N SER A 238 -35.98 2.66 -6.08
CA SER A 238 -37.22 3.15 -5.47
C SER A 238 -37.96 2.07 -4.67
N ARG A 239 -37.80 0.77 -5.01
CA ARG A 239 -38.38 -0.35 -4.25
C ARG A 239 -37.91 -0.45 -2.80
N ILE A 240 -36.90 0.32 -2.38
CA ILE A 240 -36.54 0.42 -0.96
C ILE A 240 -37.71 0.91 -0.09
N SER A 241 -38.63 1.70 -0.66
CA SER A 241 -39.85 2.14 0.02
C SER A 241 -40.97 1.10 0.04
N HIS A 242 -40.82 -0.04 -0.62
CA HIS A 242 -41.80 -1.10 -0.46
C HIS A 242 -41.89 -1.51 1.01
N GLY A 243 -43.08 -1.43 1.60
CA GLY A 243 -43.27 -1.69 3.03
C GLY A 243 -42.83 -0.55 3.95
N LEU A 244 -42.54 0.65 3.43
CA LEU A 244 -42.43 1.87 4.23
C LEU A 244 -43.65 1.97 5.15
N ILE A 245 -43.42 2.31 6.41
CA ILE A 245 -44.53 2.45 7.35
C ILE A 245 -45.44 3.63 6.93
N PRO A 246 -46.74 3.61 7.29
CA PRO A 246 -47.63 4.75 7.05
C PRO A 246 -47.05 6.05 7.60
N GLY A 247 -46.99 7.09 6.76
CA GLY A 247 -46.43 8.40 7.12
C GLY A 247 -44.89 8.44 7.20
N GLY A 248 -44.19 7.41 6.75
CA GLY A 248 -42.73 7.39 6.65
C GLY A 248 -42.17 8.40 5.65
N TYR A 249 -40.86 8.64 5.74
CA TYR A 249 -40.18 9.66 4.93
C TYR A 249 -39.26 9.05 3.87
N ALA A 250 -39.15 9.72 2.73
CA ALA A 250 -38.13 9.47 1.72
C ALA A 250 -37.22 10.69 1.56
N ILE A 251 -35.94 10.55 1.89
CA ILE A 251 -34.92 11.58 1.70
C ILE A 251 -34.24 11.33 0.36
N LEU A 252 -34.41 12.25 -0.59
CA LEU A 252 -33.99 12.05 -1.99
C LEU A 252 -33.02 13.16 -2.42
N ASN A 253 -31.88 12.76 -2.98
CA ASN A 253 -30.97 13.70 -3.63
C ASN A 253 -31.64 14.30 -4.88
N ARG A 254 -31.94 15.60 -4.88
CA ARG A 254 -32.59 16.29 -6.00
C ARG A 254 -31.67 16.42 -7.21
N ASP A 255 -30.36 16.38 -7.01
CA ASP A 255 -29.36 16.46 -8.09
C ASP A 255 -29.16 15.12 -8.82
N MET A 256 -29.70 14.03 -8.29
CA MET A 256 -29.48 12.69 -8.85
C MET A 256 -30.20 12.50 -10.19
N ALA A 257 -29.58 11.72 -11.07
CA ALA A 257 -30.25 11.30 -12.29
C ALA A 257 -31.48 10.41 -11.97
N GLY A 258 -32.54 10.51 -12.77
CA GLY A 258 -33.75 9.70 -12.53
C GLY A 258 -34.50 10.05 -11.24
N TYR A 259 -34.28 11.24 -10.65
CA TYR A 259 -35.00 11.73 -9.48
C TYR A 259 -36.52 11.54 -9.61
N ASP A 260 -37.11 11.93 -10.73
CA ASP A 260 -38.57 11.88 -10.93
C ASP A 260 -39.11 10.43 -10.87
N ILE A 261 -38.38 9.46 -11.42
CA ILE A 261 -38.75 8.04 -11.37
C ILE A 261 -38.73 7.55 -9.92
N VAL A 262 -37.70 7.93 -9.15
CA VAL A 262 -37.61 7.55 -7.73
C VAL A 262 -38.71 8.25 -6.92
N ALA A 263 -38.90 9.54 -7.11
CA ALA A 263 -39.93 10.34 -6.43
C ALA A 263 -41.34 9.78 -6.68
N GLN A 264 -41.67 9.44 -7.93
CA GLN A 264 -42.94 8.80 -8.27
C GLN A 264 -43.08 7.43 -7.58
N GLY A 265 -42.02 6.62 -7.60
CA GLY A 265 -42.01 5.29 -6.97
C GLY A 265 -42.26 5.35 -5.47
N VAL A 266 -41.53 6.21 -4.74
CA VAL A 266 -41.69 6.32 -3.28
C VAL A 266 -43.01 7.00 -2.87
N THR A 267 -43.51 7.94 -3.68
CA THR A 267 -44.81 8.59 -3.46
C THR A 267 -45.95 7.57 -3.57
N ARG A 268 -45.88 6.67 -4.56
CA ARG A 268 -46.85 5.58 -4.72
C ARG A 268 -46.90 4.67 -3.48
N ASP A 269 -45.77 4.51 -2.81
CA ASP A 269 -45.66 3.73 -1.57
C ASP A 269 -46.04 4.55 -0.31
N GLY A 270 -46.53 5.79 -0.48
CA GLY A 270 -47.04 6.64 0.60
C GLY A 270 -45.97 7.46 1.33
N ALA A 271 -44.77 7.61 0.76
CA ALA A 271 -43.69 8.36 1.38
C ALA A 271 -43.92 9.88 1.37
N ARG A 272 -43.57 10.54 2.48
CA ARG A 272 -43.37 11.99 2.52
C ARG A 272 -41.96 12.32 2.05
N ILE A 273 -41.84 12.97 0.90
CA ILE A 273 -40.54 13.29 0.31
C ILE A 273 -39.93 14.52 1.00
N ILE A 274 -38.64 14.43 1.31
CA ILE A 274 -37.77 15.58 1.60
C ILE A 274 -36.61 15.51 0.61
N SER A 275 -36.60 16.43 -0.34
CA SER A 275 -35.53 16.54 -1.33
C SER A 275 -34.39 17.41 -0.81
N TYR A 276 -33.15 17.06 -1.18
CA TYR A 276 -31.96 17.81 -0.75
C TYR A 276 -30.96 17.93 -1.90
N GLY A 277 -30.11 18.95 -1.87
CA GLY A 277 -29.03 19.09 -2.86
C GLY A 277 -28.74 20.52 -3.25
N PHE A 278 -27.95 20.69 -4.31
CA PHE A 278 -27.62 21.97 -4.93
C PHE A 278 -28.76 22.51 -5.80
N HIS A 279 -29.64 21.62 -6.26
CA HIS A 279 -30.76 21.98 -7.12
C HIS A 279 -31.65 23.09 -6.49
N PRO A 280 -32.02 24.14 -7.24
CA PRO A 280 -32.81 25.26 -6.70
C PRO A 280 -34.16 24.87 -6.09
N ALA A 281 -34.77 23.79 -6.60
CA ALA A 281 -36.04 23.23 -6.12
C ALA A 281 -35.89 22.16 -5.02
N ALA A 282 -34.71 21.98 -4.43
CA ALA A 282 -34.56 21.09 -3.28
C ALA A 282 -35.19 21.71 -2.02
N ASP A 283 -35.90 20.90 -1.22
CA ASP A 283 -36.49 21.35 0.04
C ASP A 283 -35.41 21.77 1.05
N VAL A 284 -34.30 21.01 1.08
CA VAL A 284 -33.08 21.31 1.84
C VAL A 284 -31.96 21.66 0.87
N ARG A 285 -31.87 22.94 0.53
CA ARG A 285 -30.96 23.44 -0.51
C ARG A 285 -29.59 23.79 0.05
N ILE A 286 -28.53 23.27 -0.56
CA ILE A 286 -27.15 23.72 -0.38
C ILE A 286 -26.98 25.02 -1.17
N THR A 287 -26.83 26.14 -0.47
CA THR A 287 -26.75 27.48 -1.07
C THR A 287 -25.32 27.91 -1.34
N ALA A 288 -24.34 27.35 -0.62
CA ALA A 288 -22.92 27.58 -0.89
C ALA A 288 -22.08 26.34 -0.53
N PHE A 289 -21.01 26.14 -1.29
CA PHE A 289 -20.04 25.08 -1.06
C PHE A 289 -18.65 25.59 -1.42
N THR A 290 -17.78 25.69 -0.41
CA THR A 290 -16.40 26.13 -0.56
C THR A 290 -15.51 25.03 -0.04
N PRO A 291 -14.72 24.36 -0.89
CA PRO A 291 -13.93 23.24 -0.39
C PRO A 291 -12.62 23.75 0.20
N GLU A 292 -12.13 23.03 1.21
CA GLU A 292 -11.02 23.45 2.05
C GLU A 292 -9.94 22.34 2.09
N ALA A 293 -8.73 22.66 2.58
CA ALA A 293 -7.60 21.72 2.58
C ALA A 293 -7.88 20.39 3.34
N HIS A 294 -8.77 20.43 4.33
CA HIS A 294 -9.10 19.30 5.21
C HIS A 294 -10.58 18.90 5.17
N GLY A 295 -11.36 19.39 4.20
CA GLY A 295 -12.80 19.13 4.14
C GLY A 295 -13.52 20.10 3.23
N SER A 296 -14.70 20.53 3.64
CA SER A 296 -15.49 21.53 2.91
C SER A 296 -16.27 22.41 3.87
N HIS A 297 -16.53 23.65 3.49
CA HIS A 297 -17.49 24.54 4.13
C HIS A 297 -18.80 24.53 3.36
N ILE A 298 -19.90 24.16 4.03
CA ILE A 298 -21.22 23.97 3.45
C ILE A 298 -22.18 24.97 4.10
N THR A 299 -22.96 25.68 3.29
CA THR A 299 -24.10 26.47 3.75
C THR A 299 -25.37 25.91 3.14
N LEU A 300 -26.41 25.70 3.95
CA LEU A 300 -27.69 25.16 3.51
C LEU A 300 -28.88 25.86 4.17
N ALA A 301 -30.03 25.77 3.53
CA ALA A 301 -31.31 26.19 4.08
C ALA A 301 -32.08 24.98 4.63
N LEU A 302 -32.43 25.00 5.92
CA LEU A 302 -33.20 23.95 6.59
C LEU A 302 -34.15 24.61 7.61
N ARG A 303 -35.45 24.27 7.58
CA ARG A 303 -36.47 24.83 8.50
C ARG A 303 -36.48 26.37 8.53
N ASN A 304 -36.37 27.00 7.36
CA ASN A 304 -36.26 28.46 7.20
C ASN A 304 -35.05 29.10 7.91
N GLN A 305 -34.04 28.30 8.29
CA GLN A 305 -32.78 28.77 8.85
C GLN A 305 -31.65 28.54 7.85
N THR A 306 -30.73 29.49 7.80
CA THR A 306 -29.44 29.32 7.12
C THR A 306 -28.46 28.71 8.09
N LEU A 307 -27.92 27.54 7.75
CA LEU A 307 -26.97 26.79 8.57
C LEU A 307 -25.66 26.65 7.82
N SER A 308 -24.54 26.77 8.52
CA SER A 308 -23.21 26.56 7.96
C SER A 308 -22.37 25.66 8.85
N TYR A 309 -21.59 24.76 8.25
CA TYR A 309 -20.72 23.82 8.98
C TYR A 309 -19.57 23.29 8.10
N ARG A 310 -18.54 22.73 8.74
CA ARG A 310 -17.30 22.27 8.12
C ARG A 310 -17.00 20.78 8.35
N PRO A 311 -17.66 19.86 7.62
CA PRO A 311 -17.31 18.45 7.71
C PRO A 311 -15.95 18.18 7.06
N ALA A 312 -15.21 17.23 7.63
CA ALA A 312 -13.93 16.74 7.08
C ALA A 312 -14.14 15.80 5.87
N VAL A 313 -14.95 16.24 4.90
CA VAL A 313 -15.24 15.50 3.67
C VAL A 313 -14.88 16.33 2.44
N PRO A 314 -14.15 15.74 1.47
CA PRO A 314 -13.86 16.43 0.24
C PRO A 314 -15.01 16.29 -0.77
N GLY A 315 -15.18 17.31 -1.61
CA GLY A 315 -16.04 17.28 -2.78
C GLY A 315 -17.55 17.31 -2.49
N LYS A 316 -18.33 17.53 -3.55
CA LYS A 316 -19.79 17.69 -3.47
C LYS A 316 -20.50 16.42 -3.01
N GLY A 317 -20.00 15.25 -3.41
CA GLY A 317 -20.56 13.96 -2.97
C GLY A 317 -20.49 13.78 -1.45
N GLY A 318 -19.39 14.21 -0.82
CA GLY A 318 -19.26 14.22 0.65
C GLY A 318 -20.27 15.15 1.31
N ALA A 319 -20.45 16.35 0.77
CA ALA A 319 -21.43 17.32 1.24
C ALA A 319 -22.88 16.81 1.12
N LEU A 320 -23.24 16.20 0.00
CA LEU A 320 -24.56 15.58 -0.19
C LEU A 320 -24.82 14.48 0.84
N ASN A 321 -23.82 13.63 1.11
CA ASN A 321 -23.94 12.58 2.11
C ASN A 321 -24.13 13.14 3.53
N SER A 322 -23.44 14.23 3.90
CA SER A 322 -23.59 14.86 5.22
C SER A 322 -24.95 15.52 5.39
N VAL A 323 -25.49 16.16 4.35
CA VAL A 323 -26.84 16.74 4.36
C VAL A 323 -27.91 15.65 4.50
N ALA A 324 -27.80 14.54 3.77
CA ALA A 324 -28.74 13.41 3.91
C ALA A 324 -28.74 12.85 5.35
N ALA A 325 -27.56 12.69 5.96
CA ALA A 325 -27.44 12.24 7.34
C ALA A 325 -28.01 13.25 8.35
N LEU A 326 -27.80 14.55 8.11
CA LEU A 326 -28.35 15.63 8.94
C LEU A 326 -29.89 15.62 8.94
N ILE A 327 -30.51 15.49 7.77
CA ILE A 327 -31.97 15.42 7.63
C ILE A 327 -32.53 14.19 8.35
N ALA A 328 -31.89 13.03 8.17
CA ALA A 328 -32.32 11.80 8.83
C ALA A 328 -32.21 11.89 10.37
N ALA A 329 -31.14 12.51 10.88
CA ALA A 329 -30.96 12.73 12.32
C ALA A 329 -32.03 13.67 12.90
N ASP A 330 -32.37 14.74 12.17
CA ASP A 330 -33.43 15.68 12.55
C ASP A 330 -34.81 14.99 12.63
N LEU A 331 -35.14 14.14 11.65
CA LEU A 331 -36.37 13.33 11.66
C LEU A 331 -36.39 12.29 12.81
N LEU A 332 -35.22 11.87 13.30
CA LEU A 332 -35.09 10.99 14.46
C LEU A 332 -35.09 11.75 15.79
N GLY A 333 -35.22 13.07 15.77
CA GLY A 333 -35.32 13.92 16.96
C GLY A 333 -33.99 14.36 17.56
N VAL A 334 -32.86 14.16 16.88
CA VAL A 334 -31.57 14.74 17.29
C VAL A 334 -31.52 16.18 16.80
N SER A 335 -31.13 17.12 17.68
CA SER A 335 -31.12 18.53 17.29
C SER A 335 -30.11 18.79 16.16
N VAL A 336 -30.47 19.69 15.26
CA VAL A 336 -29.63 20.09 14.12
C VAL A 336 -28.25 20.58 14.58
N ALA A 337 -28.20 21.38 15.66
CA ALA A 337 -26.94 21.88 16.23
C ALA A 337 -26.03 20.75 16.74
N GLN A 338 -26.60 19.76 17.46
CA GLN A 338 -25.83 18.59 17.90
C GLN A 338 -25.32 17.76 16.71
N SER A 339 -26.16 17.61 15.68
CA SER A 339 -25.83 16.87 14.48
C SER A 339 -24.68 17.52 13.70
N ILE A 340 -24.70 18.85 13.56
CA ILE A 340 -23.61 19.63 12.97
C ILE A 340 -22.30 19.43 13.74
N ASN A 341 -22.31 19.63 15.06
CA ASN A 341 -21.10 19.46 15.89
C ASN A 341 -20.50 18.04 15.74
N ARG A 342 -21.35 17.01 15.68
CA ARG A 342 -20.91 15.62 15.49
C ARG A 342 -20.37 15.36 14.09
N LEU A 343 -20.93 15.99 13.06
CA LEU A 343 -20.44 15.92 11.67
C LEU A 343 -19.08 16.61 11.50
N GLU A 344 -18.86 17.76 12.14
CA GLU A 344 -17.57 18.47 12.11
C GLU A 344 -16.46 17.69 12.81
N ALA A 345 -16.81 16.94 13.87
CA ALA A 345 -15.89 16.04 14.56
C ALA A 345 -15.69 14.69 13.81
N TRP A 346 -16.59 14.32 12.90
CA TRP A 346 -16.54 13.04 12.21
C TRP A 346 -15.31 12.94 11.30
N ARG A 347 -14.68 11.77 11.30
CA ARG A 347 -13.59 11.40 10.39
C ARG A 347 -13.94 10.08 9.73
N GLY A 348 -13.67 9.98 8.43
CA GLY A 348 -13.85 8.73 7.68
C GLY A 348 -12.88 7.64 8.11
N ASP A 349 -13.12 6.42 7.63
CA ASP A 349 -12.28 5.24 7.89
C ASP A 349 -10.93 5.23 7.14
N GLY A 350 -10.64 6.30 6.40
CA GLY A 350 -9.45 6.44 5.56
C GLY A 350 -9.44 5.57 4.29
N GLN A 351 -10.46 4.74 4.06
CA GLN A 351 -10.55 3.86 2.88
C GLN A 351 -11.34 4.48 1.72
N HIS A 352 -12.07 5.56 1.98
CA HIS A 352 -12.88 6.29 1.01
C HIS A 352 -12.31 7.71 0.89
N MET A 353 -11.47 7.94 -0.12
CA MET A 353 -10.78 9.22 -0.37
C MET A 353 -9.81 9.65 0.76
N GLY A 354 -9.01 8.71 1.27
CA GLY A 354 -7.96 9.02 2.24
C GLY A 354 -6.84 9.88 1.62
N ILE A 355 -6.57 11.05 2.19
CA ILE A 355 -5.51 11.94 1.69
C ILE A 355 -4.31 11.87 2.65
N THR A 356 -3.15 11.45 2.13
CA THR A 356 -1.91 11.29 2.92
C THR A 356 -0.69 11.78 2.14
N ALA A 357 0.34 12.25 2.84
CA ALA A 357 1.62 12.55 2.22
C ALA A 357 2.49 11.29 2.17
N LEU A 358 3.03 10.97 1.00
CA LEU A 358 4.03 9.93 0.80
C LEU A 358 5.41 10.59 0.61
N PRO A 359 6.34 10.44 1.57
CA PRO A 359 7.66 11.02 1.43
C PRO A 359 8.42 10.37 0.26
N LEU A 360 9.18 11.19 -0.46
CA LEU A 360 10.05 10.74 -1.54
C LEU A 360 11.49 10.55 -1.05
N GLN A 361 12.23 9.68 -1.75
CA GLN A 361 13.60 9.30 -1.39
C GLN A 361 14.60 10.47 -1.44
N ASP A 362 14.37 11.41 -2.37
CA ASP A 362 15.24 12.58 -2.60
C ASP A 362 14.79 13.84 -1.82
N GLY A 363 13.82 13.68 -0.91
CA GLY A 363 13.15 14.78 -0.22
C GLY A 363 11.87 15.20 -0.93
N GLY A 364 11.00 15.91 -0.20
CA GLY A 364 9.66 16.24 -0.67
C GLY A 364 8.65 15.12 -0.46
N ALA A 365 7.43 15.31 -0.97
CA ALA A 365 6.35 14.34 -0.84
C ALA A 365 5.35 14.38 -2.00
N VAL A 366 4.73 13.24 -2.25
CA VAL A 366 3.55 13.09 -3.11
C VAL A 366 2.31 13.13 -2.23
N THR A 367 1.28 13.84 -2.66
CA THR A 367 -0.05 13.72 -2.05
C THR A 367 -0.75 12.49 -2.62
N LEU A 368 -0.90 11.44 -1.84
CA LEU A 368 -1.70 10.26 -2.18
C LEU A 368 -3.16 10.51 -1.83
N ILE A 369 -4.05 10.35 -2.82
CA ILE A 369 -5.50 10.21 -2.63
C ILE A 369 -5.85 8.74 -2.84
N ASP A 370 -6.11 8.02 -1.75
CA ASP A 370 -6.49 6.61 -1.73
C ASP A 370 -8.02 6.45 -1.74
N ASP A 371 -8.56 6.01 -2.87
CA ASP A 371 -9.95 5.58 -3.02
C ASP A 371 -10.01 4.19 -3.67
N SER A 372 -9.08 3.33 -3.25
CA SER A 372 -8.82 2.03 -3.85
C SER A 372 -9.77 0.92 -3.41
N TYR A 373 -10.86 1.22 -2.67
CA TYR A 373 -11.77 0.19 -2.12
C TYR A 373 -12.76 -0.38 -3.14
N ASN A 374 -13.54 0.49 -3.80
CA ASN A 374 -14.51 0.12 -4.82
C ASN A 374 -14.53 1.16 -5.93
N ALA A 375 -14.98 0.75 -7.12
CA ALA A 375 -15.16 1.65 -8.24
C ALA A 375 -16.51 1.43 -8.92
N GLU A 376 -17.23 2.54 -9.06
CA GLU A 376 -18.40 2.75 -9.92
C GLU A 376 -18.12 3.99 -10.78
N PHE A 377 -18.78 4.15 -11.93
CA PHE A 377 -18.56 5.31 -12.81
C PHE A 377 -18.66 6.65 -12.09
N LEU A 378 -19.77 6.90 -11.37
CA LEU A 378 -19.95 8.15 -10.61
C LEU A 378 -18.92 8.34 -9.49
N SER A 379 -18.43 7.24 -8.90
CA SER A 379 -17.36 7.36 -7.89
C SER A 379 -16.05 7.81 -8.54
N MET A 380 -15.73 7.35 -9.76
CA MET A 380 -14.54 7.79 -10.50
C MET A 380 -14.61 9.29 -10.78
N LEU A 381 -15.76 9.78 -11.24
CA LEU A 381 -15.95 11.21 -11.49
C LEU A 381 -15.76 12.05 -10.21
N ASN A 382 -16.31 11.61 -9.08
CA ASN A 382 -16.12 12.29 -7.80
C ASN A 382 -14.65 12.34 -7.38
N ALA A 383 -13.91 11.25 -7.56
CA ALA A 383 -12.49 11.20 -7.24
C ALA A 383 -11.66 12.13 -8.15
N PHE A 384 -12.03 12.21 -9.44
CA PHE A 384 -11.42 13.15 -10.38
C PHE A 384 -11.70 14.60 -9.99
N GLU A 385 -12.94 14.94 -9.62
CA GLU A 385 -13.30 16.29 -9.17
C GLU A 385 -12.51 16.71 -7.93
N VAL A 386 -12.42 15.83 -6.92
CA VAL A 386 -11.64 16.08 -5.69
C VAL A 386 -10.15 16.26 -6.01
N THR A 387 -9.61 15.43 -6.90
CA THR A 387 -8.21 15.51 -7.32
C THR A 387 -7.93 16.81 -8.07
N ALA A 388 -8.79 17.18 -9.01
CA ALA A 388 -8.70 18.42 -9.78
C ALA A 388 -8.75 19.64 -8.86
N GLN A 389 -9.65 19.61 -7.89
CA GLN A 389 -9.74 20.64 -6.88
C GLN A 389 -8.45 20.77 -6.08
N ARG A 390 -7.93 19.65 -5.57
CA ARG A 390 -6.67 19.63 -4.81
C ARG A 390 -5.54 20.24 -5.63
N ALA A 391 -5.43 19.87 -6.91
CA ALA A 391 -4.44 20.42 -7.82
C ALA A 391 -4.61 21.93 -8.01
N ARG A 392 -5.85 22.43 -8.13
CA ARG A 392 -6.13 23.88 -8.20
C ARG A 392 -5.75 24.63 -6.92
N THR A 393 -5.98 24.04 -5.74
CA THR A 393 -5.74 24.71 -4.45
C THR A 393 -4.29 24.62 -3.98
N CYS A 394 -3.61 23.51 -4.24
CA CYS A 394 -2.29 23.20 -3.70
C CYS A 394 -1.18 23.20 -4.77
N GLY A 395 -1.54 23.24 -6.06
CA GLY A 395 -0.63 22.94 -7.15
C GLY A 395 -0.33 21.44 -7.28
N GLY A 396 0.60 21.09 -8.16
CA GLY A 396 1.05 19.71 -8.38
C GLY A 396 0.49 19.07 -9.64
N ARG A 397 1.23 18.09 -10.19
CA ARG A 397 0.75 17.28 -11.33
C ARG A 397 -0.17 16.18 -10.83
N VAL A 398 -1.26 15.94 -11.54
CA VAL A 398 -2.17 14.83 -11.27
C VAL A 398 -1.70 13.58 -12.01
N ILE A 399 -1.34 12.56 -11.23
CA ILE A 399 -0.93 11.23 -11.70
C ILE A 399 -1.99 10.23 -11.25
N ALA A 400 -2.66 9.58 -12.20
CA ALA A 400 -3.75 8.65 -11.91
C ALA A 400 -3.28 7.20 -12.00
N LEU A 401 -3.56 6.40 -10.98
CA LEU A 401 -3.36 4.96 -10.92
C LEU A 401 -4.75 4.33 -10.81
N LEU A 402 -5.31 3.89 -11.94
CA LEU A 402 -6.73 3.53 -12.03
C LEU A 402 -6.92 2.04 -12.30
N GLY A 403 -7.80 1.40 -11.54
CA GLY A 403 -8.26 0.04 -11.75
C GLY A 403 -9.67 -0.02 -12.30
N ARG A 404 -10.03 -1.20 -12.83
CA ARG A 404 -11.33 -1.50 -13.43
C ARG A 404 -12.54 -1.19 -12.53
N ILE A 405 -13.65 -0.85 -13.19
CA ILE A 405 -15.03 -0.90 -12.68
C ILE A 405 -15.59 -2.30 -13.00
N VAL A 406 -16.24 -2.91 -12.01
CA VAL A 406 -16.76 -4.29 -12.12
C VAL A 406 -18.27 -4.32 -12.39
N ASN A 407 -18.80 -5.46 -12.83
CA ASN A 407 -20.22 -5.69 -13.09
C ASN A 407 -20.83 -4.80 -14.20
N LEU A 408 -20.08 -4.53 -15.26
CA LEU A 408 -20.55 -3.71 -16.39
C LEU A 408 -20.98 -4.54 -17.61
N GLY A 409 -20.70 -5.85 -17.63
CA GLY A 409 -21.00 -6.72 -18.76
C GLY A 409 -20.50 -6.12 -20.08
N ASP A 410 -21.33 -6.16 -21.11
CA ASP A 410 -21.01 -5.64 -22.45
C ASP A 410 -20.80 -4.11 -22.49
N GLN A 411 -21.25 -3.38 -21.46
CA GLN A 411 -21.02 -1.93 -21.36
C GLN A 411 -19.65 -1.58 -20.79
N ALA A 412 -18.84 -2.56 -20.37
CA ALA A 412 -17.52 -2.31 -19.78
C ALA A 412 -16.65 -1.41 -20.68
N GLY A 413 -16.54 -1.71 -21.97
CA GLY A 413 -15.73 -0.91 -22.90
C GLY A 413 -16.21 0.53 -23.02
N ALA A 414 -17.53 0.74 -23.17
CA ALA A 414 -18.10 2.08 -23.32
C ALA A 414 -17.95 2.93 -22.06
N ILE A 415 -18.20 2.35 -20.88
CA ILE A 415 -18.13 3.04 -19.59
C ILE A 415 -16.69 3.38 -19.22
N HIS A 416 -15.73 2.48 -19.44
CA HIS A 416 -14.31 2.80 -19.20
C HIS A 416 -13.81 3.87 -20.16
N ARG A 417 -14.19 3.82 -21.44
CA ARG A 417 -13.89 4.87 -22.43
C ARG A 417 -14.44 6.24 -22.00
N ALA A 418 -15.65 6.27 -21.44
CA ALA A 418 -16.30 7.50 -20.97
C ALA A 418 -15.59 8.17 -19.77
N LEU A 419 -14.61 7.52 -19.13
CA LEU A 419 -13.79 8.14 -18.09
C LEU A 419 -12.74 9.12 -18.65
N ALA A 420 -12.43 9.07 -19.95
CA ALA A 420 -11.33 9.83 -20.55
C ALA A 420 -11.52 11.34 -20.42
N GLU A 421 -12.66 11.88 -20.88
CA GLU A 421 -12.93 13.31 -20.83
C GLU A 421 -12.93 13.86 -19.39
N PRO A 422 -13.64 13.26 -18.41
CA PRO A 422 -13.57 13.71 -17.02
C PRO A 422 -12.17 13.62 -16.40
N LEU A 423 -11.38 12.59 -16.73
CA LEU A 423 -10.02 12.44 -16.23
C LEU A 423 -9.10 13.55 -16.79
N LEU A 424 -9.26 13.91 -18.06
CA LEU A 424 -8.53 15.01 -18.69
C LEU A 424 -8.95 16.37 -18.14
N ALA A 425 -10.25 16.58 -17.94
CA ALA A 425 -10.79 17.79 -17.32
C ALA A 425 -10.31 17.98 -15.87
N ALA A 426 -10.00 16.87 -15.18
CA ALA A 426 -9.36 16.91 -13.87
C ALA A 426 -7.88 17.30 -13.91
N GLY A 427 -7.31 17.52 -15.10
CA GLY A 427 -5.93 17.90 -15.31
C GLY A 427 -4.97 16.74 -15.13
N CYS A 428 -5.36 15.51 -15.47
CA CYS A 428 -4.45 14.36 -15.41
C CYS A 428 -3.30 14.49 -16.43
N GLN A 429 -2.04 14.43 -15.95
CA GLN A 429 -0.86 14.44 -16.81
C GLN A 429 -0.41 13.04 -17.22
N GLN A 430 -0.60 12.04 -16.35
CA GLN A 430 -0.29 10.64 -16.66
C GLN A 430 -1.29 9.70 -15.98
N ALA A 431 -1.75 8.69 -16.71
CA ALA A 431 -2.65 7.66 -16.22
C ALA A 431 -2.04 6.27 -16.42
N PHE A 432 -1.81 5.57 -15.32
CA PHE A 432 -1.36 4.18 -15.26
C PHE A 432 -2.57 3.31 -14.91
N LEU A 433 -2.88 2.36 -15.78
CA LEU A 433 -4.15 1.65 -15.75
C LEU A 433 -3.96 0.17 -15.40
N HIS A 434 -4.93 -0.42 -14.72
CA HIS A 434 -4.90 -1.79 -14.24
C HIS A 434 -6.13 -2.60 -14.64
N GLY A 435 -5.92 -3.67 -15.39
CA GLY A 435 -6.93 -4.62 -15.83
C GLY A 435 -7.23 -4.53 -17.32
N GLU A 436 -7.67 -5.64 -17.90
CA GLU A 436 -7.98 -5.75 -19.34
C GLU A 436 -9.05 -4.75 -19.77
N GLU A 437 -10.07 -4.55 -18.93
CA GLU A 437 -11.20 -3.65 -19.21
C GLU A 437 -10.75 -2.18 -19.33
N MET A 438 -9.61 -1.82 -18.73
CA MET A 438 -9.07 -0.46 -18.78
C MET A 438 -8.42 -0.11 -20.14
N THR A 439 -8.24 -1.07 -21.04
CA THR A 439 -7.73 -0.83 -22.41
C THR A 439 -8.61 0.19 -23.15
N ALA A 440 -9.94 0.15 -22.93
CA ALA A 440 -10.84 1.11 -23.56
C ALA A 440 -10.61 2.56 -23.09
N LEU A 441 -10.22 2.76 -21.82
CA LEU A 441 -9.78 4.07 -21.32
C LEU A 441 -8.41 4.43 -21.89
N HIS A 442 -7.45 3.50 -21.85
CA HIS A 442 -6.10 3.71 -22.40
C HIS A 442 -6.13 4.27 -23.83
N ASP A 443 -6.92 3.63 -24.69
CA ASP A 443 -7.00 3.97 -26.11
C ASP A 443 -7.72 5.30 -26.37
N ALA A 444 -8.56 5.73 -25.44
CA ALA A 444 -9.27 7.00 -25.50
C ALA A 444 -8.43 8.18 -25.00
N LEU A 445 -7.36 7.93 -24.24
CA LEU A 445 -6.47 8.97 -23.73
C LEU A 445 -5.49 9.45 -24.81
N PRO A 446 -5.10 10.74 -24.83
CA PRO A 446 -4.02 11.23 -25.67
C PRO A 446 -2.67 10.58 -25.31
N ALA A 447 -1.78 10.40 -26.30
CA ALA A 447 -0.48 9.75 -26.11
C ALA A 447 0.36 10.31 -24.94
N PRO A 448 0.44 11.63 -24.68
CA PRO A 448 1.21 12.16 -23.55
C PRO A 448 0.69 11.74 -22.17
N VAL A 449 -0.60 11.40 -22.07
CA VAL A 449 -1.26 11.01 -20.82
C VAL A 449 -1.17 9.50 -20.57
N ARG A 450 -0.83 8.69 -21.58
CA ARG A 450 -0.76 7.22 -21.45
C ARG A 450 0.48 6.81 -20.65
N GLY A 451 0.29 6.44 -19.38
CA GLY A 451 1.32 5.80 -18.54
C GLY A 451 1.44 4.29 -18.75
N GLY A 452 0.46 3.68 -19.41
CA GLY A 452 0.40 2.25 -19.75
C GLY A 452 -0.84 1.55 -19.19
N ASN A 453 -1.14 0.35 -19.69
CA ASN A 453 -2.13 -0.56 -19.13
C ASN A 453 -1.47 -1.87 -18.69
N PHE A 454 -1.70 -2.27 -17.45
CA PHE A 454 -1.00 -3.37 -16.79
C PHE A 454 -1.98 -4.40 -16.25
N LEU A 455 -1.53 -5.64 -16.15
CA LEU A 455 -2.35 -6.76 -15.63
C LEU A 455 -2.05 -7.08 -14.16
N THR A 456 -1.00 -6.49 -13.58
CA THR A 456 -0.61 -6.70 -12.18
C THR A 456 -0.34 -5.38 -11.47
N ALA A 457 -0.62 -5.35 -10.18
CA ALA A 457 -0.38 -4.19 -9.32
C ALA A 457 1.11 -3.85 -9.23
N GLU A 458 1.99 -4.85 -9.22
CA GLU A 458 3.44 -4.69 -9.27
C GLU A 458 3.89 -3.94 -10.52
N ALA A 459 3.48 -4.40 -11.70
CA ALA A 459 3.93 -3.81 -12.96
C ALA A 459 3.45 -2.36 -13.08
N LEU A 460 2.22 -2.09 -12.65
CA LEU A 460 1.69 -0.74 -12.57
C LEU A 460 2.54 0.15 -11.66
N VAL A 461 2.88 -0.30 -10.45
CA VAL A 461 3.64 0.50 -9.49
C VAL A 461 5.09 0.68 -9.93
N GLU A 462 5.73 -0.33 -10.51
CA GLU A 462 7.10 -0.19 -11.04
C GLU A 462 7.18 0.78 -12.22
N ALA A 463 6.11 0.89 -13.02
CA ALA A 463 6.01 1.90 -14.07
C ALA A 463 5.70 3.30 -13.53
N ALA A 464 4.79 3.40 -12.54
CA ALA A 464 4.31 4.69 -12.03
C ALA A 464 5.27 5.35 -11.04
N ALA A 465 5.83 4.60 -10.08
CA ALA A 465 6.63 5.17 -8.99
C ALA A 465 7.83 6.02 -9.46
N PRO A 466 8.58 5.63 -10.52
CA PRO A 466 9.69 6.45 -11.02
C PRO A 466 9.28 7.78 -11.67
N THR A 467 8.00 7.96 -12.04
CA THR A 467 7.53 9.20 -12.67
C THR A 467 7.05 10.24 -11.67
N LEU A 468 6.80 9.81 -10.42
CA LEU A 468 6.37 10.65 -9.31
C LEU A 468 7.49 11.57 -8.83
N ARG A 469 7.14 12.82 -8.55
CA ARG A 469 8.03 13.90 -8.13
C ARG A 469 7.42 14.67 -6.97
N ASP A 470 8.24 15.49 -6.32
CA ASP A 470 7.78 16.34 -5.22
C ASP A 470 6.62 17.23 -5.66
N GLY A 471 5.59 17.31 -4.81
CA GLY A 471 4.37 18.08 -5.08
C GLY A 471 3.34 17.39 -5.97
N ASP A 472 3.62 16.21 -6.56
CA ASP A 472 2.62 15.49 -7.34
C ASP A 472 1.43 15.04 -6.48
N ILE A 473 0.28 14.88 -7.13
CA ILE A 473 -0.94 14.30 -6.56
C ILE A 473 -1.18 12.96 -7.24
N ALA A 474 -1.01 11.87 -6.50
CA ALA A 474 -1.27 10.51 -6.95
C ALA A 474 -2.69 10.08 -6.55
N LEU A 475 -3.59 9.93 -7.52
CA LEU A 475 -4.91 9.35 -7.30
C LEU A 475 -4.86 7.84 -7.52
N VAL A 476 -5.15 7.04 -6.49
CA VAL A 476 -5.30 5.59 -6.63
C VAL A 476 -6.76 5.20 -6.47
N LYS A 477 -7.37 4.68 -7.53
CA LYS A 477 -8.79 4.32 -7.50
C LYS A 477 -9.14 3.13 -8.39
N GLY A 478 -9.89 2.18 -7.85
CA GLY A 478 -10.29 0.98 -8.59
C GLY A 478 -11.05 0.00 -7.70
N SER A 479 -11.64 -1.02 -8.32
CA SER A 479 -12.29 -2.10 -7.57
C SER A 479 -11.28 -3.12 -7.06
N ARG A 480 -11.39 -3.51 -5.78
CA ARG A 480 -10.61 -4.60 -5.18
C ARG A 480 -11.18 -5.99 -5.45
N ARG A 481 -12.41 -6.07 -5.99
CA ARG A 481 -13.09 -7.35 -6.19
C ARG A 481 -12.36 -8.16 -7.25
N ASN A 482 -11.95 -9.39 -6.90
CA ASN A 482 -11.19 -10.30 -7.75
C ASN A 482 -10.06 -9.58 -8.50
N SER A 483 -9.26 -8.82 -7.75
CA SER A 483 -8.17 -7.99 -8.28
C SER A 483 -7.08 -7.84 -7.23
N ASP A 484 -5.82 -7.90 -7.67
CA ASP A 484 -4.63 -7.57 -6.89
C ASP A 484 -4.41 -6.05 -6.78
N PHE A 485 -5.21 -5.22 -7.47
CA PHE A 485 -5.21 -3.75 -7.38
C PHE A 485 -5.25 -3.23 -5.93
N LYS A 486 -5.85 -4.00 -5.00
CA LYS A 486 -5.82 -3.74 -3.55
C LYS A 486 -4.42 -3.56 -2.95
N ARG A 487 -3.37 -3.97 -3.67
CA ARG A 487 -1.97 -3.91 -3.25
C ARG A 487 -1.29 -2.63 -3.71
N VAL A 488 -1.84 -1.90 -4.69
CA VAL A 488 -1.19 -0.73 -5.32
C VAL A 488 -0.74 0.30 -4.28
N VAL A 489 -1.59 0.66 -3.32
CA VAL A 489 -1.22 1.64 -2.28
C VAL A 489 -0.08 1.14 -1.39
N GLY A 490 -0.11 -0.12 -0.97
CA GLY A 490 0.93 -0.71 -0.13
C GLY A 490 2.26 -0.86 -0.89
N LEU A 491 2.20 -1.28 -2.15
CA LEU A 491 3.35 -1.36 -3.05
C LEU A 491 3.93 0.03 -3.31
N LEU A 492 3.10 1.03 -3.57
CA LEU A 492 3.54 2.41 -3.80
C LEU A 492 4.22 2.99 -2.56
N LYS A 493 3.64 2.80 -1.37
CA LYS A 493 4.26 3.20 -0.09
C LYS A 493 5.63 2.54 0.09
N THR A 494 5.71 1.23 -0.13
CA THR A 494 6.95 0.46 -0.01
C THR A 494 8.00 0.95 -1.02
N ARG A 495 7.57 1.22 -2.25
CA ARG A 495 8.43 1.58 -3.37
C ARG A 495 9.00 3.00 -3.28
N LEU A 496 8.24 3.91 -2.67
CA LEU A 496 8.64 5.31 -2.44
C LEU A 496 9.33 5.53 -1.10
N ALA A 497 9.15 4.61 -0.13
CA ALA A 497 9.83 4.71 1.16
C ALA A 497 11.35 4.81 0.98
N ALA A 498 11.97 5.58 1.86
CA ALA A 498 13.42 5.53 1.99
C ALA A 498 13.81 4.11 2.46
N PRO A 499 14.88 3.52 1.89
CA PRO A 499 15.43 2.28 2.41
C PRO A 499 15.75 2.44 3.90
N PRO A 500 15.49 1.41 4.73
CA PRO A 500 15.80 1.49 6.16
C PRO A 500 17.30 1.71 6.37
N ALA A 501 17.68 2.45 7.40
CA ALA A 501 19.07 2.48 7.84
C ALA A 501 19.43 1.13 8.47
N LEU A 502 20.65 0.66 8.23
CA LEU A 502 21.18 -0.52 8.89
C LEU A 502 21.22 -0.26 10.41
N GLY A 503 20.55 -1.12 11.18
CA GLY A 503 20.43 -0.97 12.62
C GLY A 503 21.77 -1.15 13.34
N LYS A 504 21.87 -0.61 14.56
CA LYS A 504 23.07 -0.76 15.40
C LYS A 504 23.31 -2.25 15.69
N GLY A 505 24.51 -2.74 15.37
CA GLY A 505 24.90 -4.15 15.55
C GLY A 505 24.37 -5.09 14.45
N GLN A 506 23.72 -4.57 13.41
CA GLN A 506 23.35 -5.36 12.24
C GLN A 506 24.44 -5.31 11.18
N THR A 507 24.62 -6.43 10.48
CA THR A 507 25.50 -6.54 9.31
C THR A 507 24.67 -6.78 8.06
N ALA A 508 24.96 -6.05 6.99
CA ALA A 508 24.44 -6.35 5.66
C ALA A 508 25.44 -7.22 4.89
N ARG A 509 24.93 -8.17 4.10
CA ARG A 509 25.74 -9.16 3.38
C ARG A 509 25.17 -9.38 1.98
N LEU A 510 26.05 -9.41 0.98
CA LEU A 510 25.68 -9.66 -0.41
C LEU A 510 26.76 -10.49 -1.09
N LEU A 511 26.37 -11.58 -1.73
CA LEU A 511 27.24 -12.41 -2.57
C LEU A 511 26.63 -12.53 -3.96
N ILE A 512 27.34 -12.03 -4.96
CA ILE A 512 26.84 -11.91 -6.33
C ILE A 512 27.89 -12.33 -7.35
N ASN A 513 27.49 -13.10 -8.35
CA ASN A 513 28.30 -13.38 -9.53
C ASN A 513 28.32 -12.13 -10.43
N LEU A 514 29.49 -11.58 -10.70
CA LEU A 514 29.60 -10.32 -11.45
C LEU A 514 29.26 -10.47 -12.94
N SER A 515 29.46 -11.66 -13.50
CA SER A 515 29.20 -11.96 -14.90
C SER A 515 27.70 -12.18 -15.15
N THR A 516 27.06 -13.05 -14.37
CA THR A 516 25.65 -13.42 -14.56
C THR A 516 24.70 -12.48 -13.82
N GLY A 517 25.11 -11.95 -12.67
CA GLY A 517 24.26 -11.20 -11.76
C GLY A 517 23.46 -12.02 -10.77
N GLU A 518 23.67 -13.34 -10.76
CA GLU A 518 23.08 -14.24 -9.77
C GLU A 518 23.50 -13.81 -8.37
N GLN A 519 22.51 -13.54 -7.51
CA GLN A 519 22.74 -13.30 -6.08
C GLN A 519 22.51 -14.60 -5.32
N ARG A 520 23.54 -15.10 -4.65
CA ARG A 520 23.43 -16.29 -3.78
C ARG A 520 23.06 -15.94 -2.35
N ILE A 521 23.55 -14.80 -1.86
CA ILE A 521 23.23 -14.26 -0.53
C ILE A 521 22.82 -12.81 -0.72
N SER A 522 21.70 -12.41 -0.11
CA SER A 522 21.18 -11.05 -0.16
C SER A 522 20.46 -10.74 1.15
N GLU A 523 21.22 -10.31 2.14
CA GLU A 523 20.75 -10.05 3.51
C GLU A 523 20.93 -8.57 3.84
N LEU A 524 19.82 -7.87 4.11
CA LEU A 524 19.81 -6.43 4.37
C LEU A 524 20.54 -5.61 3.28
N SER A 525 20.66 -6.14 2.06
CA SER A 525 21.45 -5.56 0.96
C SER A 525 20.96 -4.19 0.51
N ASP A 526 19.67 -3.90 0.74
CA ASP A 526 19.02 -2.62 0.46
C ASP A 526 19.01 -1.67 1.68
N SER A 527 19.55 -2.09 2.83
CA SER A 527 19.67 -1.21 4.00
C SER A 527 20.79 -0.20 3.81
N THR A 528 20.53 1.04 4.20
CA THR A 528 21.50 2.13 4.04
C THR A 528 22.54 2.15 5.14
N PHE A 529 23.79 2.39 4.76
CA PHE A 529 24.90 2.60 5.67
C PHE A 529 25.79 3.77 5.21
N ALA A 530 26.68 4.24 6.09
CA ALA A 530 27.57 5.36 5.80
C ALA A 530 28.56 5.00 4.67
N SER A 531 28.55 5.78 3.59
CA SER A 531 29.30 5.49 2.36
C SER A 531 30.75 6.02 2.36
N GLY A 532 31.44 5.93 3.50
CA GLY A 532 32.83 6.40 3.62
C GLY A 532 33.69 5.80 2.51
N TYR A 533 34.50 6.62 1.84
CA TYR A 533 35.39 6.25 0.72
C TYR A 533 34.71 5.70 -0.56
N LEU A 534 33.37 5.59 -0.64
CA LEU A 534 32.69 5.16 -1.88
C LEU A 534 33.00 6.07 -3.08
N SER A 535 33.20 7.37 -2.84
CA SER A 535 33.60 8.32 -3.89
C SER A 535 34.89 7.91 -4.59
N GLN A 536 35.75 7.14 -3.93
CA GLN A 536 37.01 6.69 -4.51
C GLN A 536 36.80 5.58 -5.54
N LEU A 537 35.91 4.62 -5.29
CA LEU A 537 35.49 3.64 -6.31
C LEU A 537 34.82 4.32 -7.52
N LEU A 538 33.97 5.32 -7.27
CA LEU A 538 33.31 6.10 -8.33
C LEU A 538 34.33 6.91 -9.15
N LEU A 539 35.31 7.55 -8.49
CA LEU A 539 36.40 8.26 -9.16
C LEU A 539 37.25 7.31 -10.01
N THR A 540 37.57 6.12 -9.49
CA THR A 540 38.31 5.10 -10.25
C THR A 540 37.56 4.72 -11.54
N ALA A 541 36.23 4.59 -11.50
CA ALA A 541 35.44 4.38 -12.70
C ALA A 541 35.53 5.56 -13.69
N CYS A 542 35.53 6.81 -13.21
CA CYS A 542 35.74 7.99 -14.06
C CYS A 542 37.16 8.07 -14.65
N VAL A 543 38.19 7.70 -13.89
CA VAL A 543 39.58 7.59 -14.39
C VAL A 543 39.65 6.53 -15.49
N ALA A 544 39.04 5.36 -15.27
CA ALA A 544 38.95 4.28 -16.25
C ALA A 544 38.26 4.73 -17.55
N GLU A 545 37.18 5.53 -17.47
CA GLU A 545 36.55 6.13 -18.66
C GLU A 545 37.53 7.01 -19.45
N ARG A 546 38.36 7.82 -18.78
CA ARG A 546 39.34 8.70 -19.45
C ARG A 546 40.51 7.93 -20.05
N LEU A 547 40.99 6.89 -19.38
CA LEU A 547 42.04 6.00 -19.91
C LEU A 547 41.56 5.28 -21.17
N LEU A 548 40.35 4.68 -21.14
CA LEU A 548 39.76 4.04 -22.32
C LEU A 548 39.53 5.02 -23.47
N ALA A 549 39.12 6.25 -23.16
CA ALA A 549 38.98 7.31 -24.15
C ALA A 549 40.33 7.90 -24.62
N LYS A 550 41.46 7.37 -24.14
CA LYS A 550 42.83 7.84 -24.42
C LYS A 550 43.03 9.35 -24.12
N LYS A 551 42.25 9.89 -23.18
CA LYS A 551 42.34 11.30 -22.75
C LYS A 551 43.43 11.54 -21.71
N ILE A 552 43.81 10.48 -20.99
CA ILE A 552 44.94 10.44 -20.05
C ILE A 552 45.60 9.06 -20.19
N THR A 553 46.79 8.92 -19.64
CA THR A 553 47.54 7.67 -19.46
C THR A 553 47.85 7.47 -17.97
N LEU A 554 48.28 6.27 -17.60
CA LEU A 554 48.71 6.00 -16.21
C LEU A 554 49.93 6.81 -15.79
N GLU A 555 50.78 7.18 -16.74
CA GLU A 555 51.97 8.02 -16.54
C GLU A 555 51.66 9.52 -16.68
N THR A 556 50.40 9.91 -16.90
CA THR A 556 50.05 11.33 -16.99
C THR A 556 50.41 12.02 -15.68
N PRO A 557 51.28 13.06 -15.71
CA PRO A 557 51.70 13.76 -14.51
C PRO A 557 50.55 14.59 -13.94
N VAL A 558 50.35 14.51 -12.63
CA VAL A 558 49.38 15.33 -11.89
C VAL A 558 50.17 16.23 -10.95
N SER A 559 49.98 17.54 -11.09
CA SER A 559 50.62 18.53 -10.20
C SER A 559 49.96 18.50 -8.83
N VAL A 560 50.78 18.37 -7.79
CA VAL A 560 50.33 18.38 -6.39
C VAL A 560 50.08 19.82 -5.95
N ARG A 561 48.87 20.09 -5.46
CA ARG A 561 48.43 21.40 -4.99
C ARG A 561 48.12 21.36 -3.50
N ASP A 562 48.09 22.54 -2.87
CA ASP A 562 47.72 22.66 -1.47
C ASP A 562 46.26 22.23 -1.25
N ILE A 563 46.06 21.25 -0.37
CA ILE A 563 44.74 20.83 0.09
C ILE A 563 44.53 21.40 1.50
N ALA A 564 43.35 21.97 1.75
CA ALA A 564 43.03 22.53 3.05
C ALA A 564 43.23 21.49 4.18
N ALA A 565 43.99 21.85 5.22
CA ALA A 565 44.37 20.94 6.31
C ALA A 565 43.17 20.24 6.96
N VAL A 566 42.03 20.94 7.07
CA VAL A 566 40.76 20.39 7.59
C VAL A 566 40.24 19.18 6.80
N ILE A 567 40.65 19.00 5.54
CA ILE A 567 40.26 17.86 4.71
C ILE A 567 41.12 16.63 5.02
N LEU A 568 42.39 16.86 5.35
CA LEU A 568 43.38 15.81 5.61
C LEU A 568 43.41 15.36 7.08
N GLN A 569 42.95 16.22 8.00
CA GLN A 569 42.88 15.92 9.43
C GLN A 569 42.11 14.61 9.70
N ASP A 570 42.76 13.70 10.43
CA ASP A 570 42.24 12.38 10.83
C ASP A 570 41.74 11.51 9.66
N THR A 571 42.32 11.70 8.46
CA THR A 571 42.02 10.88 7.29
C THR A 571 43.29 10.34 6.64
N PRO A 572 43.23 9.17 5.98
CA PRO A 572 44.37 8.65 5.24
C PRO A 572 44.79 9.60 4.11
N ALA A 573 46.09 9.78 3.94
CA ALA A 573 46.67 10.64 2.91
C ALA A 573 48.06 10.13 2.51
N LEU A 574 48.47 10.40 1.27
CA LEU A 574 49.83 10.10 0.82
C LEU A 574 50.83 11.09 1.43
N GLY A 575 50.42 12.35 1.65
CA GLY A 575 51.30 13.39 2.18
C GLY A 575 52.32 13.83 1.15
N LEU A 576 51.86 14.04 -0.08
CA LEU A 576 52.70 14.37 -1.23
C LEU A 576 53.36 15.74 -1.06
N PRO A 577 54.65 15.90 -1.43
CA PRO A 577 55.32 17.19 -1.37
C PRO A 577 54.64 18.24 -2.26
N ARG A 578 54.54 19.47 -1.77
CA ARG A 578 54.00 20.59 -2.54
C ARG A 578 54.81 20.79 -3.83
N ASP A 579 54.12 21.17 -4.90
CA ASP A 579 54.71 21.46 -6.23
C ASP A 579 55.44 20.25 -6.87
N SER A 580 55.29 19.06 -6.29
CA SER A 580 55.72 17.81 -6.93
C SER A 580 54.74 17.38 -8.02
N SER A 581 55.17 16.43 -8.84
CA SER A 581 54.28 15.76 -9.79
C SER A 581 54.28 14.26 -9.54
N VAL A 582 53.09 13.68 -9.52
CA VAL A 582 52.87 12.24 -9.35
C VAL A 582 52.04 11.70 -10.51
N PRO A 583 52.33 10.47 -10.99
CA PRO A 583 51.56 9.89 -12.07
C PRO A 583 50.15 9.50 -11.60
N VAL A 584 49.19 9.52 -12.53
CA VAL A 584 47.81 9.04 -12.30
C VAL A 584 47.79 7.67 -11.62
N LYS A 585 48.69 6.76 -12.02
CA LYS A 585 48.83 5.43 -11.41
C LYS A 585 49.02 5.49 -9.89
N SER A 586 49.97 6.30 -9.41
CA SER A 586 50.24 6.40 -7.97
C SER A 586 49.04 6.95 -7.19
N LEU A 587 48.30 7.89 -7.78
CA LEU A 587 47.09 8.42 -7.14
C LEU A 587 45.96 7.39 -7.07
N VAL A 588 45.73 6.64 -8.14
CA VAL A 588 44.73 5.56 -8.16
C VAL A 588 45.09 4.46 -7.15
N GLN A 589 46.37 4.04 -7.12
CA GLN A 589 46.84 3.06 -6.15
C GLN A 589 46.72 3.59 -4.71
N GLY A 590 47.07 4.85 -4.46
CA GLY A 590 46.90 5.48 -3.15
C GLY A 590 45.46 5.48 -2.65
N MET A 591 44.48 5.71 -3.54
CA MET A 591 43.07 5.59 -3.22
C MET A 591 42.66 4.14 -2.92
N LEU A 592 42.99 3.19 -3.79
CA LEU A 592 42.50 1.82 -3.67
C LEU A 592 43.20 1.00 -2.58
N ILE A 593 44.44 1.34 -2.21
CA ILE A 593 45.25 0.63 -1.21
C ILE A 593 45.17 1.29 0.15
N HIS A 594 45.24 2.63 0.20
CA HIS A 594 45.36 3.39 1.45
C HIS A 594 44.17 4.31 1.74
N ASN A 595 43.14 4.32 0.88
CA ASN A 595 42.01 5.25 0.99
C ASN A 595 42.42 6.73 0.99
N ALA A 596 43.53 7.08 0.33
CA ALA A 596 44.15 8.40 0.42
C ALA A 596 43.25 9.54 -0.09
N CYS A 597 42.82 10.42 0.82
CA CYS A 597 41.93 11.54 0.56
C CYS A 597 42.55 12.60 -0.36
N ASP A 598 43.86 12.87 -0.21
CA ASP A 598 44.61 13.80 -1.05
C ASP A 598 44.69 13.30 -2.49
N ALA A 599 44.93 12.00 -2.69
CA ALA A 599 44.93 11.40 -4.03
C ALA A 599 43.58 11.53 -4.73
N ALA A 600 42.48 11.31 -4.01
CA ALA A 600 41.13 11.47 -4.54
C ALA A 600 40.83 12.91 -5.00
N ILE A 601 41.30 13.91 -4.27
CA ILE A 601 41.11 15.33 -4.62
C ILE A 601 41.90 15.69 -5.88
N HIS A 602 43.19 15.31 -5.95
CA HIS A 602 44.02 15.59 -7.13
C HIS A 602 43.46 14.92 -8.39
N LEU A 603 42.97 13.68 -8.30
CA LEU A 603 42.31 13.02 -9.42
C LEU A 603 40.99 13.68 -9.79
N ALA A 604 40.19 14.11 -8.81
CA ALA A 604 38.96 14.85 -9.06
C ALA A 604 39.23 16.15 -9.85
N GLU A 605 40.27 16.89 -9.47
CA GLU A 605 40.70 18.11 -10.15
C GLU A 605 41.26 17.84 -11.55
N LEU A 606 42.05 16.77 -11.74
CA LEU A 606 42.50 16.35 -13.08
C LEU A 606 41.31 16.05 -14.01
N LEU A 607 40.29 15.35 -13.50
CA LEU A 607 39.16 14.89 -14.32
C LEU A 607 38.19 16.02 -14.71
N ALA A 608 37.98 16.98 -13.81
CA ALA A 608 36.88 17.94 -13.92
C ALA A 608 37.27 19.40 -13.64
N GLY A 609 38.54 19.70 -13.38
CA GLY A 609 39.07 21.03 -13.06
C GLY A 609 38.80 21.49 -11.63
N SER A 610 37.86 20.88 -10.91
CA SER A 610 37.58 21.16 -9.49
C SER A 610 36.88 20.00 -8.81
N SER A 611 37.00 19.93 -7.48
CA SER A 611 36.27 18.97 -6.64
C SER A 611 34.74 19.08 -6.78
N ALA A 612 34.19 20.28 -6.95
CA ALA A 612 32.75 20.49 -7.11
C ALA A 612 32.23 19.95 -8.46
N ALA A 613 32.96 20.21 -9.54
CA ALA A 613 32.63 19.70 -10.86
C ALA A 613 32.75 18.16 -10.92
N ALA A 614 33.77 17.60 -10.28
CA ALA A 614 33.93 16.16 -10.15
C ALA A 614 32.77 15.52 -9.35
N LEU A 615 32.38 16.11 -8.21
CA LEU A 615 31.24 15.61 -7.42
C LEU A 615 29.94 15.55 -8.26
N LYS A 616 29.70 16.55 -9.13
CA LYS A 616 28.58 16.53 -10.06
C LYS A 616 28.68 15.35 -11.05
N GLN A 617 29.88 15.05 -11.56
CA GLN A 617 30.12 13.89 -12.43
C GLN A 617 29.88 12.56 -11.68
N LEU A 618 30.36 12.43 -10.43
CA LEU A 618 30.15 11.21 -9.64
C LEU A 618 28.67 10.95 -9.33
N ARG A 619 27.90 12.00 -9.01
CA ARG A 619 26.44 11.90 -8.82
C ARG A 619 25.72 11.53 -10.11
N ALA A 620 26.14 12.11 -11.25
CA ALA A 620 25.60 11.75 -12.56
C ALA A 620 25.91 10.29 -12.95
N LEU A 621 27.12 9.81 -12.64
CA LEU A 621 27.49 8.40 -12.80
C LEU A 621 26.60 7.50 -11.93
N SER A 622 26.46 7.81 -10.64
CA SER A 622 25.62 7.05 -9.71
C SER A 622 24.18 6.93 -10.21
N ALA A 623 23.60 8.04 -10.69
CA ALA A 623 22.27 8.06 -11.29
C ALA A 623 22.19 7.18 -12.56
N ARG A 624 23.19 7.28 -13.46
CA ARG A 624 23.27 6.47 -14.69
C ARG A 624 23.39 4.97 -14.42
N LEU A 625 24.06 4.58 -13.33
CA LEU A 625 24.18 3.18 -12.89
C LEU A 625 22.96 2.67 -12.12
N GLY A 626 21.97 3.53 -11.87
CA GLY A 626 20.79 3.20 -11.08
C GLY A 626 21.09 2.98 -9.60
N MET A 627 22.14 3.62 -9.07
CA MET A 627 22.49 3.62 -7.65
C MET A 627 21.58 4.58 -6.88
N ARG A 628 20.29 4.22 -6.77
CA ARG A 628 19.20 5.11 -6.33
C ARG A 628 19.23 5.44 -4.83
N HIS A 629 19.98 4.69 -4.05
CA HIS A 629 20.09 4.86 -2.61
C HIS A 629 21.43 5.47 -2.19
N THR A 630 22.26 5.85 -3.17
CA THR A 630 23.58 6.41 -2.97
C THR A 630 23.53 7.94 -2.98
N HIS A 631 23.95 8.53 -1.87
CA HIS A 631 24.17 9.97 -1.74
C HIS A 631 25.60 10.23 -1.25
N ILE A 632 26.38 10.93 -2.07
CA ILE A 632 27.72 11.43 -1.71
C ILE A 632 27.73 12.97 -1.76
N ASN A 633 28.51 13.60 -0.90
CA ASN A 633 28.60 15.06 -0.79
C ASN A 633 30.03 15.61 -0.86
N ASN A 634 31.03 14.76 -1.07
CA ASN A 634 32.41 15.15 -1.33
C ASN A 634 33.11 14.08 -2.19
N VAL A 635 34.26 14.45 -2.75
CA VAL A 635 35.09 13.57 -3.60
C VAL A 635 36.17 12.84 -2.80
N SER A 636 36.60 13.39 -1.66
CA SER A 636 37.73 12.88 -0.89
C SER A 636 37.47 11.52 -0.24
N GLY A 637 36.20 11.17 -0.01
CA GLY A 637 35.78 9.96 0.69
C GLY A 637 35.58 10.16 2.19
N ARG A 638 35.75 11.39 2.68
CA ARG A 638 35.60 11.72 4.10
C ARG A 638 34.15 11.54 4.54
N PRO A 639 33.89 10.93 5.72
CA PRO A 639 32.57 10.86 6.31
C PRO A 639 31.97 12.26 6.54
N ARG A 640 30.76 12.50 6.04
CA ARG A 640 29.99 13.72 6.29
C ARG A 640 28.51 13.37 6.52
N PRO A 641 27.78 14.13 7.34
CA PRO A 641 26.34 13.94 7.51
C PRO A 641 25.60 13.90 6.17
N GLY A 642 24.62 13.00 6.06
CA GLY A 642 23.79 12.82 4.87
C GLY A 642 24.35 11.86 3.80
N GLN A 643 25.61 11.42 3.93
CA GLN A 643 26.18 10.41 3.04
C GLN A 643 25.64 9.01 3.33
N ARG A 644 25.20 8.28 2.30
CA ARG A 644 24.64 6.93 2.43
C ARG A 644 24.77 6.13 1.14
N THR A 645 24.74 4.80 1.24
CA THR A 645 24.66 3.86 0.12
C THR A 645 24.09 2.52 0.60
N THR A 646 23.91 1.56 -0.30
CA THR A 646 23.46 0.18 -0.02
C THR A 646 24.42 -0.83 -0.68
N LEU A 647 24.43 -2.08 -0.25
CA LEU A 647 25.27 -3.11 -0.89
C LEU A 647 24.81 -3.39 -2.33
N ALA A 648 23.50 -3.30 -2.58
CA ALA A 648 22.94 -3.42 -3.92
C ALA A 648 23.48 -2.34 -4.87
N ASP A 649 23.60 -1.09 -4.41
CA ASP A 649 24.18 0.00 -5.20
C ASP A 649 25.68 -0.21 -5.45
N VAL A 650 26.43 -0.62 -4.43
CA VAL A 650 27.87 -0.95 -4.56
C VAL A 650 28.06 -2.09 -5.58
N ALA A 651 27.24 -3.13 -5.52
CA ALA A 651 27.31 -4.24 -6.49
C ALA A 651 27.02 -3.78 -7.92
N ARG A 652 26.10 -2.82 -8.15
CA ARG A 652 25.87 -2.22 -9.48
C ARG A 652 27.12 -1.52 -10.00
N LEU A 653 27.80 -0.75 -9.16
CA LEU A 653 29.06 -0.10 -9.51
C LEU A 653 30.14 -1.13 -9.87
N MET A 654 30.31 -2.16 -9.05
CA MET A 654 31.31 -3.20 -9.27
C MET A 654 31.03 -4.03 -10.54
N ARG A 655 29.76 -4.35 -10.81
CA ARG A 655 29.35 -5.00 -12.07
C ARG A 655 29.60 -4.12 -13.28
N HIS A 656 29.29 -2.83 -13.19
CA HIS A 656 29.62 -1.88 -14.26
C HIS A 656 31.13 -1.86 -14.52
N PHE A 657 31.92 -1.84 -13.44
CA PHE A 657 33.38 -1.83 -13.55
C PHE A 657 33.92 -3.11 -14.21
N HIS A 658 33.43 -4.28 -13.78
CA HIS A 658 33.76 -5.59 -14.39
C HIS A 658 33.40 -5.67 -15.87
N GLN A 659 32.18 -5.25 -16.23
CA GLN A 659 31.69 -5.35 -17.60
C GLN A 659 32.38 -4.38 -18.56
N ARG A 660 32.75 -3.18 -18.08
CA ARG A 660 33.28 -2.11 -18.93
C ARG A 660 34.80 -2.00 -18.90
N TYR A 661 35.44 -2.30 -17.76
CA TYR A 661 36.87 -2.14 -17.52
C TYR A 661 37.52 -3.41 -16.91
N PRO A 662 37.29 -4.62 -17.43
CA PRO A 662 37.79 -5.86 -16.81
C PRO A 662 39.31 -5.91 -16.69
N HIS A 663 40.03 -5.29 -17.63
CA HIS A 663 41.49 -5.17 -17.64
C HIS A 663 42.06 -4.27 -16.54
N LEU A 664 41.22 -3.48 -15.87
CA LEU A 664 41.60 -2.58 -14.76
C LEU A 664 41.21 -3.14 -13.38
N LEU A 665 40.44 -4.24 -13.32
CA LEU A 665 40.16 -4.94 -12.07
C LEU A 665 41.41 -5.35 -11.27
N PRO A 666 42.56 -5.69 -11.89
CA PRO A 666 43.78 -6.01 -11.14
C PRO A 666 44.25 -4.89 -10.20
N TRP A 667 43.82 -3.64 -10.35
CA TRP A 667 44.12 -2.60 -9.36
C TRP A 667 43.55 -2.88 -7.97
N LEU A 668 42.44 -3.63 -7.90
CA LEU A 668 41.91 -4.12 -6.63
C LEU A 668 42.69 -5.31 -6.10
N ALA A 669 43.52 -5.96 -6.93
CA ALA A 669 44.33 -7.10 -6.54
C ALA A 669 45.71 -6.74 -5.96
N GLU A 670 46.11 -5.46 -6.04
CA GLU A 670 47.40 -5.01 -5.53
C GLU A 670 47.38 -4.94 -3.98
N PRO A 671 48.26 -5.68 -3.27
CA PRO A 671 48.27 -5.69 -1.80
C PRO A 671 49.05 -4.50 -1.22
N GLU A 672 50.06 -4.01 -1.94
CA GLU A 672 50.92 -2.91 -1.55
C GLU A 672 51.42 -2.12 -2.76
N THR A 673 51.83 -0.88 -2.53
CA THR A 673 52.48 -0.03 -3.53
C THR A 673 53.54 0.86 -2.90
N ALA A 674 54.59 1.18 -3.64
CA ALA A 674 55.57 2.19 -3.26
C ALA A 674 55.25 3.50 -4.00
N ILE A 675 55.08 4.59 -3.25
CA ILE A 675 54.85 5.94 -3.78
C ILE A 675 55.89 6.86 -3.15
N GLY A 676 56.85 7.31 -3.95
CA GLY A 676 58.07 7.94 -3.43
C GLY A 676 58.87 6.96 -2.59
N GLU A 677 59.31 7.39 -1.41
CA GLU A 677 60.09 6.57 -0.47
C GLU A 677 59.20 5.78 0.52
N ARG A 678 57.87 5.90 0.41
CA ARG A 678 56.91 5.28 1.32
C ARG A 678 56.23 4.08 0.67
N VAL A 679 56.09 3.00 1.45
CA VAL A 679 55.31 1.82 1.07
C VAL A 679 53.97 1.85 1.78
N TYR A 680 52.89 1.71 1.00
CA TYR A 680 51.52 1.67 1.48
C TYR A 680 50.97 0.26 1.31
N ARG A 681 50.28 -0.25 2.32
CA ARG A 681 49.72 -1.60 2.35
C ARG A 681 48.23 -1.55 2.65
N LYS A 682 47.47 -2.49 2.08
CA LYS A 682 46.08 -2.70 2.51
C LYS A 682 46.05 -3.19 3.95
N SER A 683 45.05 -2.75 4.69
CA SER A 683 44.85 -3.13 6.10
C SER A 683 44.24 -4.52 6.31
N SER A 684 43.78 -5.16 5.22
CA SER A 684 43.04 -6.44 5.26
C SER A 684 43.96 -7.64 5.01
N ASN A 685 43.65 -8.75 5.68
CA ASN A 685 44.42 -10.00 5.61
C ASN A 685 43.93 -10.98 4.53
N LEU A 686 42.81 -10.70 3.85
CA LEU A 686 42.21 -11.64 2.86
C LEU A 686 43.08 -11.91 1.63
N HIS A 687 44.06 -11.04 1.39
CA HIS A 687 45.04 -11.22 0.31
C HIS A 687 46.20 -12.14 0.72
N SER A 688 46.61 -12.08 1.99
CA SER A 688 47.80 -12.80 2.47
C SER A 688 47.50 -14.27 2.75
N ASP A 689 46.25 -14.62 3.05
CA ASP A 689 45.78 -15.99 3.22
C ASP A 689 45.22 -16.62 1.91
N GLY A 690 45.06 -15.82 0.85
CA GLY A 690 44.57 -16.26 -0.47
C GLY A 690 43.05 -16.35 -0.58
N SER A 691 42.32 -15.89 0.43
CA SER A 691 40.84 -15.95 0.49
C SER A 691 40.17 -15.04 -0.55
N ALA A 692 40.82 -13.92 -0.91
CA ALA A 692 40.37 -13.01 -1.95
C ALA A 692 41.48 -12.66 -2.96
N TRP A 693 41.12 -12.62 -4.25
CA TRP A 693 41.97 -12.17 -5.35
C TRP A 693 42.08 -10.64 -5.42
N GLY A 694 41.00 -9.93 -5.07
CA GLY A 694 40.96 -8.47 -5.07
C GLY A 694 40.06 -7.93 -3.98
N GLN A 695 40.33 -6.72 -3.49
CA GLN A 695 39.54 -6.14 -2.40
C GLN A 695 39.57 -4.61 -2.35
N PHE A 696 38.55 -4.05 -1.72
CA PHE A 696 38.50 -2.65 -1.29
C PHE A 696 37.79 -2.57 0.07
N GLY A 697 38.50 -2.09 1.10
CA GLY A 697 37.99 -1.95 2.46
C GLY A 697 37.92 -0.50 2.89
N ALA A 698 36.82 -0.11 3.54
CA ALA A 698 36.52 1.25 3.98
C ALA A 698 36.14 1.28 5.47
N GLY A 699 36.95 0.60 6.29
CA GLY A 699 36.77 0.49 7.74
C GLY A 699 35.68 -0.53 8.11
N ARG A 700 34.40 -0.12 8.03
CA ARG A 700 33.24 -0.92 8.48
C ARG A 700 32.40 -1.52 7.35
N TRP A 701 32.82 -1.30 6.11
CA TRP A 701 32.23 -1.89 4.94
C TRP A 701 33.32 -2.11 3.89
N GLY A 702 33.07 -3.01 2.94
CA GLY A 702 34.02 -3.29 1.88
C GLY A 702 33.51 -4.34 0.91
N VAL A 703 34.36 -4.66 -0.05
CA VAL A 703 34.14 -5.69 -1.05
C VAL A 703 35.37 -6.55 -1.23
N ALA A 704 35.14 -7.82 -1.54
CA ALA A 704 36.16 -8.79 -1.91
C ALA A 704 35.74 -9.54 -3.18
N LEU A 705 36.72 -9.85 -4.02
CA LEU A 705 36.59 -10.49 -5.32
C LEU A 705 37.33 -11.81 -5.29
N GLN A 706 36.71 -12.89 -5.76
CA GLN A 706 37.38 -14.17 -5.90
C GLN A 706 36.92 -14.93 -7.13
N TRP A 707 37.88 -15.56 -7.80
CA TRP A 707 37.60 -16.50 -8.89
C TRP A 707 37.26 -17.87 -8.31
N ILE A 708 36.04 -18.34 -8.57
CA ILE A 708 35.55 -19.63 -8.07
C ILE A 708 34.96 -20.38 -9.27
N ALA A 709 35.51 -21.55 -9.57
CA ALA A 709 35.11 -22.37 -10.72
C ALA A 709 35.09 -21.62 -12.07
N GLY A 710 36.02 -20.67 -12.27
CA GLY A 710 36.12 -19.88 -13.50
C GLY A 710 35.17 -18.67 -13.57
N GLU A 711 34.38 -18.43 -12.52
CA GLU A 711 33.49 -17.27 -12.41
C GLU A 711 34.01 -16.27 -11.38
N LEU A 712 33.80 -14.98 -11.63
CA LEU A 712 34.21 -13.92 -10.71
C LEU A 712 33.05 -13.57 -9.76
N TRP A 713 33.25 -13.85 -8.47
CA TRP A 713 32.31 -13.56 -7.40
C TRP A 713 32.71 -12.29 -6.66
N LEU A 714 31.69 -11.50 -6.29
CA LEU A 714 31.81 -10.33 -5.43
C LEU A 714 31.09 -10.61 -4.11
N ALA A 715 31.85 -10.59 -3.01
CA ALA A 715 31.33 -10.46 -1.67
C ALA A 715 31.31 -8.98 -1.29
N CYS A 716 30.19 -8.51 -0.72
CA CYS A 716 30.06 -7.19 -0.12
C CYS A 716 29.55 -7.35 1.32
N ALA A 717 30.13 -6.59 2.23
CA ALA A 717 29.67 -6.54 3.62
C ALA A 717 29.68 -5.10 4.14
N ALA A 718 28.75 -4.78 5.03
CA ALA A 718 28.66 -3.50 5.72
C ALA A 718 28.11 -3.67 7.14
N GLY A 719 28.43 -2.72 8.02
CA GLY A 719 28.01 -2.76 9.43
C GLY A 719 28.95 -3.54 10.34
N ALA A 720 30.17 -3.85 9.87
CA ALA A 720 31.19 -4.50 10.69
C ALA A 720 31.61 -3.58 11.86
N ASP A 721 32.03 -4.20 12.97
CA ASP A 721 32.48 -3.45 14.16
C ASP A 721 33.81 -2.74 13.92
N ASP A 722 34.70 -3.41 13.20
CA ASP A 722 36.03 -2.98 12.79
C ASP A 722 36.47 -3.68 11.48
N ALA A 723 37.71 -3.43 11.05
CA ALA A 723 38.26 -4.00 9.82
C ALA A 723 38.48 -5.52 9.89
N PHE A 724 38.73 -6.09 11.07
CA PHE A 724 38.92 -7.53 11.23
C PHE A 724 37.60 -8.28 11.13
N HIS A 725 36.53 -7.76 11.75
CA HIS A 725 35.18 -8.27 11.56
C HIS A 725 34.75 -8.14 10.09
N LEU A 726 35.11 -7.05 9.41
CA LEU A 726 34.83 -6.93 7.97
C LEU A 726 35.50 -8.03 7.14
N ASP A 727 36.77 -8.34 7.41
CA ASP A 727 37.49 -9.42 6.73
C ASP A 727 36.78 -10.77 6.94
N TYR A 728 36.41 -11.08 8.18
CA TYR A 728 35.66 -12.30 8.51
C TYR A 728 34.34 -12.43 7.72
N LEU A 729 33.55 -11.35 7.64
CA LEU A 729 32.29 -11.37 6.89
C LEU A 729 32.48 -11.61 5.40
N LEU A 730 33.52 -11.01 4.80
CA LEU A 730 33.84 -11.16 3.38
C LEU A 730 34.37 -12.56 3.07
N ASP A 731 35.26 -13.10 3.92
CA ASP A 731 35.77 -14.47 3.79
C ASP A 731 34.64 -15.50 3.87
N GLU A 732 33.75 -15.39 4.86
CA GLU A 732 32.61 -16.31 5.02
C GLU A 732 31.69 -16.29 3.79
N LEU A 733 31.47 -15.11 3.21
CA LEU A 733 30.70 -14.98 1.96
C LEU A 733 31.40 -15.67 0.79
N LEU A 734 32.70 -15.44 0.60
CA LEU A 734 33.45 -16.07 -0.50
C LEU A 734 33.54 -17.60 -0.34
N ALA A 735 33.75 -18.09 0.88
CA ALA A 735 33.76 -19.52 1.19
C ALA A 735 32.42 -20.19 0.82
N SER A 736 31.29 -19.51 1.07
CA SER A 736 29.96 -20.02 0.72
C SER A 736 29.71 -20.16 -0.80
N ALA A 737 30.44 -19.41 -1.65
CA ALA A 737 30.36 -19.59 -3.10
C ALA A 737 31.04 -20.89 -3.58
N GLY A 738 32.00 -21.43 -2.82
CA GLY A 738 32.75 -22.64 -3.15
C GLY A 738 32.09 -23.97 -2.76
N GLY A 739 30.94 -23.96 -2.08
CA GLY A 739 30.19 -25.16 -1.71
C GLY A 739 30.72 -25.95 -0.51
N GLN A 740 31.69 -25.43 0.26
CA GLN A 740 32.07 -26.03 1.55
C GLN A 740 31.26 -25.39 2.68
N SER A 741 30.44 -26.19 3.37
CA SER A 741 29.72 -25.73 4.56
C SER A 741 30.70 -25.43 5.69
N ALA A 742 30.55 -24.26 6.31
CA ALA A 742 31.21 -23.91 7.57
C ALA A 742 30.65 -24.77 8.73
N SER A 743 31.09 -26.02 8.83
CA SER A 743 30.79 -26.88 9.98
C SER A 743 31.88 -27.91 10.23
N SER A 744 33.11 -27.44 10.50
CA SER A 744 34.08 -28.14 11.37
C SER A 744 35.37 -27.33 11.51
N ARG A 745 35.47 -26.49 12.55
CA ARG A 745 36.76 -26.18 13.17
C ARG A 745 36.65 -26.52 14.66
N PRO A 746 37.43 -27.47 15.20
CA PRO A 746 37.44 -27.73 16.63
C PRO A 746 38.22 -26.63 17.36
N GLY A 747 37.73 -26.31 18.56
CA GLY A 747 38.21 -25.23 19.41
C GLY A 747 39.61 -25.44 19.98
N ALA A 748 40.08 -24.35 20.59
CA ALA A 748 41.36 -24.20 21.25
C ALA A 748 41.73 -25.37 22.19
N GLY A 749 42.98 -25.82 22.09
CA GLY A 749 43.62 -26.72 23.05
C GLY A 749 44.29 -27.92 22.40
N GLY A 750 45.57 -27.80 22.05
CA GLY A 750 46.37 -28.94 21.60
C GLY A 750 47.66 -28.53 20.91
N THR A 751 48.77 -28.68 21.64
CA THR A 751 50.16 -28.54 21.17
C THR A 751 50.40 -29.26 19.84
N ALA A 752 50.86 -28.53 18.82
CA ALA A 752 51.12 -29.06 17.49
C ALA A 752 52.49 -29.77 17.40
N SER A 753 52.45 -31.07 17.07
CA SER A 753 53.52 -31.77 16.39
C SER A 753 53.20 -31.81 14.89
N HIS A 754 54.12 -31.33 14.06
CA HIS A 754 54.06 -31.37 12.59
C HIS A 754 53.79 -32.78 12.04
N PRO A 755 53.07 -32.85 10.92
CA PRO A 755 53.57 -33.65 9.81
C PRO A 755 53.56 -32.87 8.49
N ALA A 756 54.65 -33.04 7.76
CA ALA A 756 54.85 -32.57 6.39
C ALA A 756 53.90 -33.31 5.43
N CYS A 757 53.15 -32.55 4.62
CA CYS A 757 52.51 -33.07 3.42
C CYS A 757 53.13 -32.43 2.18
N ARG A 758 53.68 -33.31 1.35
CA ARG A 758 54.42 -33.06 0.12
C ARG A 758 53.50 -32.54 -0.98
N HIS A 759 54.01 -31.58 -1.76
CA HIS A 759 53.52 -31.25 -3.10
C HIS A 759 53.46 -32.48 -4.00
N PRO A 760 52.53 -32.46 -4.99
CA PRO A 760 53.01 -32.54 -6.36
C PRO A 760 52.32 -31.58 -7.35
N HIS A 761 53.16 -31.05 -8.25
CA HIS A 761 52.91 -30.73 -9.67
C HIS A 761 52.26 -29.39 -10.08
N PRO A 762 52.63 -28.86 -11.28
CA PRO A 762 53.53 -27.71 -11.38
C PRO A 762 52.86 -26.45 -11.95
N VAL A 763 53.51 -25.33 -11.69
CA VAL A 763 53.22 -24.00 -12.24
C VAL A 763 53.17 -24.07 -13.78
N GLY A 764 51.94 -24.04 -14.32
CA GLY A 764 51.69 -23.82 -15.73
C GLY A 764 52.07 -22.39 -16.10
N ARG A 765 53.00 -22.25 -17.06
CA ARG A 765 53.37 -21.01 -17.72
C ARG A 765 52.12 -20.34 -18.33
N TYR A 766 51.71 -19.20 -17.80
CA TYR A 766 50.86 -18.26 -18.53
C TYR A 766 51.74 -17.19 -19.19
N LEU A 767 51.50 -16.97 -20.48
CA LEU A 767 52.30 -16.15 -21.38
C LEU A 767 52.43 -14.69 -20.89
N PHE A 768 53.67 -14.28 -20.64
CA PHE A 768 54.06 -12.88 -20.70
C PHE A 768 54.06 -12.42 -22.16
N TRP A 769 53.18 -11.49 -22.54
CA TRP A 769 53.37 -10.72 -23.76
C TRP A 769 54.47 -9.69 -23.53
N ARG A 770 55.66 -9.97 -24.08
CA ARG A 770 56.73 -8.99 -24.29
C ARG A 770 56.20 -7.83 -25.13
N VAL A 771 56.30 -6.63 -24.59
CA VAL A 771 56.19 -5.39 -25.36
C VAL A 771 57.41 -5.30 -26.27
N VAL A 772 57.17 -5.24 -27.58
CA VAL A 772 58.18 -5.00 -28.62
C VAL A 772 58.54 -3.51 -28.60
N TYR A 773 59.81 -3.19 -28.32
CA TYR A 773 60.37 -1.86 -28.58
C TYR A 773 60.78 -1.76 -30.07
N PRO A 774 60.43 -0.67 -30.79
CA PRO A 774 61.03 -0.41 -32.08
C PRO A 774 62.44 0.19 -31.88
N GLN A 775 63.44 -0.46 -32.48
CA GLN A 775 64.80 0.09 -32.57
C GLN A 775 64.86 1.20 -33.62
N THR A 776 65.41 2.35 -33.24
CA THR A 776 65.93 3.36 -34.16
C THR A 776 67.28 2.91 -34.73
N PRO A 777 67.56 3.12 -36.02
CA PRO A 777 68.85 2.77 -36.62
C PRO A 777 69.89 3.85 -36.33
N VAL A 778 71.09 3.42 -35.91
CA VAL A 778 72.30 4.25 -35.88
C VAL A 778 72.93 4.19 -37.28
N ALA A 779 73.04 5.34 -37.93
CA ALA A 779 73.84 5.51 -39.13
C ALA A 779 75.33 5.51 -38.75
N GLY A 780 76.13 4.68 -39.44
CA GLY A 780 77.58 4.75 -39.42
C GLY A 780 78.09 5.59 -40.60
N ASN A 781 78.75 6.70 -40.28
CA ASN A 781 80.10 7.05 -40.72
C ASN A 781 80.62 8.22 -39.89
#